data_AF-A0A4R3I461-F1
#
_entry.id   AF-A0A4R3I461-F1
#
_cell.length_a   1.000
_cell.length_b   1.000
_cell.length_c   1.000
_cell.angle_alpha   90.00
_cell.angle_beta   90.00
_cell.angle_gamma   90.00
#
_symmetry.space_group_name_H-M   'P 1'
#
loop_
_entity.id
_entity.type
_entity.pdbx_description
1 polymer ?
#
loop_
_entity_poly.entity_id
_entity_poly.type
_entity_poly.pdbx_seq_one_letter_code
_entity_poly.pdbx_strand_id
1 'polypeptide(L)'
;MSSSAVLLNFLHKNEADNALVSISSRLNDALPPGVSFTDDQWNIIDWFKRPGNSKVRNLDFSLIQNQELKLAIKTYLVEKRLLSYQEGNGLAAILPPLCLIDEALGARPFNKITNAVFEETQELIQQRYNKSVPYRMAGYLELFGKWLAINFGLRITYTKKLNSNYYHGRKATDEDRENKLIHPHILVDLINANQREDLIERDKFYLSVFTLLIGTGFRINELATLPEDSLIEEGDRLGIRFFPEKKPKLDVRWIPNDWHETVKDAYERILRLTDSGRTLAAEKRKSPGLDWTRIMQDPDATRYFVIEFCHQWTSNLDHHLLIQGRAWFQSERRYIDIISLIGELGSKSAASRLLKVSRHTVDYLLDCQLRAGQGLLPRKAQGRCKGERTDWDTDSRVISMARLFEHTNISKFTNKECHEIAIKLIEDARDNYQLKGKTYPLPESNSKLEKQFQRKERPIIKDDEENAVLWPEEALLVIPKYSLTSKRRTKHNEYYFVSDGGISRWLCGELRSLGTGKEEDSVFSRLNIIDPKTEAIAKFTSHDIRHWLTTYYLEGGMPSEQVALLFNRSEAQNHVYDQTLSTTRLKSLKNSIKEGNAIGHVADTYSNIATYSRKQAEEYLEACTLQMNLMPHGGCSLNWGMESCQNHNACFNSPEGVCKSLCLDLNDPETKKEVVQLHKEAASALLYIPETSPQHSHYQSIKQNIESTGVLNHE
;
A
#
# COMPACT_ATOMS: atom_id res chain seq x y z
N MET A 1 25.38 -30.03 2.29
CA MET A 1 24.18 -30.78 1.85
C MET A 1 23.38 -29.87 0.95
N SER A 2 22.77 -30.38 -0.13
CA SER A 2 21.88 -29.58 -0.97
C SER A 2 20.65 -29.15 -0.16
N SER A 3 20.07 -28.00 -0.50
CA SER A 3 18.89 -27.44 0.18
C SER A 3 17.74 -28.45 0.30
N SER A 4 17.48 -29.21 -0.78
CA SER A 4 16.47 -30.27 -0.83
C SER A 4 16.75 -31.42 0.16
N ALA A 5 18.02 -31.82 0.32
CA ALA A 5 18.38 -32.90 1.25
C ALA A 5 18.15 -32.50 2.72
N VAL A 6 18.34 -31.22 3.07
CA VAL A 6 18.09 -30.72 4.43
C VAL A 6 16.60 -30.79 4.77
N LEU A 7 15.73 -30.33 3.86
CA LEU A 7 14.29 -30.40 4.05
C LEU A 7 13.81 -31.86 4.18
N LEU A 8 14.22 -32.72 3.25
CA LEU A 8 13.79 -34.12 3.24
C LEU A 8 14.21 -34.87 4.51
N ASN A 9 15.46 -34.65 4.97
CA ASN A 9 15.95 -35.23 6.21
C ASN A 9 15.14 -34.73 7.43
N PHE A 10 14.85 -33.43 7.49
CA PHE A 10 14.00 -32.87 8.56
C PHE A 10 12.61 -33.51 8.59
N LEU A 11 11.96 -33.65 7.43
CA LEU A 11 10.62 -34.24 7.33
C LEU A 11 10.63 -35.72 7.76
N HIS A 12 11.59 -36.52 7.29
CA HIS A 12 11.70 -37.93 7.69
C HIS A 12 12.05 -38.10 9.17
N LYS A 13 12.98 -37.29 9.70
CA LYS A 13 13.39 -37.33 11.11
C LYS A 13 12.21 -37.08 12.06
N ASN A 14 11.28 -36.22 11.67
CA ASN A 14 10.13 -35.83 12.48
C ASN A 14 8.85 -36.58 12.09
N GLU A 15 8.97 -37.70 11.36
CA GLU A 15 7.84 -38.56 10.97
C GLU A 15 6.70 -37.76 10.30
N ALA A 16 7.06 -36.80 9.45
CA ALA A 16 6.09 -35.94 8.80
C ALA A 16 5.13 -36.72 7.89
N ASP A 17 3.91 -36.22 7.74
CA ASP A 17 2.87 -36.85 6.91
C ASP A 17 3.37 -37.08 5.47
N ASN A 18 3.02 -38.25 4.91
CA ASN A 18 3.48 -38.67 3.59
C ASN A 18 3.08 -37.68 2.48
N ALA A 19 1.94 -36.99 2.61
CA ALA A 19 1.53 -35.98 1.65
C ALA A 19 2.52 -34.81 1.62
N LEU A 20 2.95 -34.32 2.79
CA LEU A 20 3.93 -33.24 2.90
C LEU A 20 5.32 -33.67 2.37
N VAL A 21 5.74 -34.89 2.66
CA VAL A 21 7.00 -35.46 2.13
C VAL A 21 6.96 -35.52 0.60
N SER A 22 5.83 -35.96 0.03
CA SER A 22 5.66 -36.13 -1.42
C SER A 22 5.81 -34.84 -2.24
N ILE A 23 5.52 -33.68 -1.63
CA ILE A 23 5.61 -32.37 -2.30
C ILE A 23 6.92 -31.62 -2.03
N SER A 24 7.85 -32.20 -1.28
CA SER A 24 9.10 -31.55 -0.85
C SER A 24 9.98 -31.02 -1.99
N SER A 25 10.01 -31.69 -3.15
CA SER A 25 10.70 -31.20 -4.35
C SER A 25 10.04 -29.92 -4.88
N ARG A 26 8.71 -29.94 -5.04
CA ARG A 26 7.90 -28.79 -5.48
C ARG A 26 8.01 -27.60 -4.54
N LEU A 27 8.20 -27.82 -3.23
CA LEU A 27 8.44 -26.74 -2.28
C LEU A 27 9.77 -26.02 -2.56
N ASN A 28 10.83 -26.75 -2.94
CA ASN A 28 12.09 -26.11 -3.31
C ASN A 28 11.95 -25.32 -4.61
N ASP A 29 11.20 -25.85 -5.59
CA ASP A 29 10.96 -25.18 -6.87
C ASP A 29 10.12 -23.89 -6.72
N ALA A 30 9.33 -23.79 -5.65
CA ALA A 30 8.48 -22.63 -5.36
C ALA A 30 9.23 -21.46 -4.65
N LEU A 31 10.51 -21.63 -4.31
CA LEU A 31 11.33 -20.57 -3.71
C LEU A 31 11.63 -19.43 -4.70
N PRO A 32 11.91 -18.21 -4.22
CA PRO A 32 12.34 -17.12 -5.09
C PRO A 32 13.67 -17.46 -5.81
N PRO A 33 13.90 -16.92 -7.02
CA PRO A 33 15.15 -17.14 -7.75
C PRO A 33 16.38 -16.74 -6.93
N GLY A 34 17.36 -17.65 -6.83
CA GLY A 34 18.61 -17.42 -6.11
C GLY A 34 18.53 -17.54 -4.59
N VAL A 35 17.41 -18.01 -4.04
CA VAL A 35 17.22 -18.29 -2.61
C VAL A 35 17.30 -19.79 -2.36
N SER A 36 18.04 -20.20 -1.33
CA SER A 36 18.06 -21.55 -0.80
C SER A 36 17.13 -21.67 0.42
N PHE A 37 16.55 -22.86 0.62
CA PHE A 37 15.71 -23.14 1.79
C PHE A 37 16.45 -22.94 3.12
N THR A 38 17.77 -23.09 3.11
CA THR A 38 18.64 -22.92 4.29
C THR A 38 18.91 -21.45 4.62
N ASP A 39 18.68 -20.52 3.70
CA ASP A 39 19.03 -19.11 3.89
C ASP A 39 18.13 -18.45 4.94
N ASP A 40 18.70 -17.64 5.81
CA ASP A 40 17.94 -16.94 6.86
C ASP A 40 17.15 -15.74 6.32
N GLN A 41 17.44 -15.27 5.11
CA GLN A 41 16.71 -14.20 4.46
C GLN A 41 16.25 -14.61 3.08
N TRP A 42 14.94 -14.53 2.83
CA TRP A 42 14.35 -14.80 1.53
C TRP A 42 13.86 -13.51 0.91
N ASN A 43 14.48 -13.07 -0.19
CA ASN A 43 13.97 -11.93 -0.95
C ASN A 43 12.77 -12.37 -1.79
N ILE A 44 11.58 -12.06 -1.29
CA ILE A 44 10.29 -12.45 -1.85
C ILE A 44 9.68 -11.36 -2.73
N ILE A 45 10.47 -10.39 -3.22
CA ILE A 45 9.94 -9.28 -4.03
C ILE A 45 9.17 -9.77 -5.28
N ASP A 46 9.56 -10.90 -5.85
CA ASP A 46 8.90 -11.48 -7.03
C ASP A 46 7.53 -12.09 -6.70
N TRP A 47 7.25 -12.34 -5.42
CA TRP A 47 5.97 -12.85 -4.92
C TRP A 47 4.88 -11.79 -4.82
N PHE A 48 5.18 -10.53 -5.14
CA PHE A 48 4.23 -9.42 -5.14
C PHE A 48 3.74 -9.13 -6.55
N LYS A 49 2.43 -9.12 -6.75
CA LYS A 49 1.82 -8.63 -8.01
C LYS A 49 2.02 -7.14 -8.20
N ARG A 50 2.12 -6.39 -7.09
CA ARG A 50 2.26 -4.93 -7.04
C ARG A 50 3.45 -4.53 -6.15
N PRO A 51 4.70 -4.71 -6.61
CA PRO A 51 5.89 -4.43 -5.80
C PRO A 51 6.12 -2.93 -5.53
N GLY A 52 5.47 -2.05 -6.31
CA GLY A 52 5.68 -0.60 -6.27
C GLY A 52 7.16 -0.23 -6.51
N ASN A 53 7.69 0.77 -5.80
CA ASN A 53 9.10 1.16 -5.90
C ASN A 53 10.08 0.21 -5.17
N SER A 54 9.59 -0.88 -4.59
CA SER A 54 10.39 -1.73 -3.72
C SER A 54 11.35 -2.59 -4.54
N LYS A 55 12.64 -2.51 -4.22
CA LYS A 55 13.67 -3.35 -4.86
C LYS A 55 13.87 -4.69 -4.15
N VAL A 56 13.61 -4.70 -2.84
CA VAL A 56 13.85 -5.84 -1.95
C VAL A 56 12.70 -5.92 -0.94
N ARG A 57 12.24 -7.15 -0.69
CA ARG A 57 11.26 -7.48 0.35
C ARG A 57 11.69 -8.81 0.96
N ASN A 58 12.23 -8.77 2.18
CA ASN A 58 12.78 -9.97 2.81
C ASN A 58 11.80 -10.55 3.84
N LEU A 59 11.64 -11.87 3.81
CA LEU A 59 11.27 -12.64 5.00
C LEU A 59 12.55 -12.96 5.76
N ASP A 60 12.62 -12.56 7.03
CA ASP A 60 13.79 -12.74 7.87
C ASP A 60 13.51 -13.77 8.98
N PHE A 61 14.25 -14.87 8.94
CA PHE A 61 14.14 -16.00 9.85
C PHE A 61 15.26 -16.02 10.90
N SER A 62 16.15 -15.01 10.92
CA SER A 62 17.30 -14.94 11.84
C SER A 62 16.89 -14.89 13.31
N LEU A 63 15.68 -14.41 13.61
CA LEU A 63 15.13 -14.35 14.96
C LEU A 63 14.80 -15.73 15.54
N ILE A 64 14.66 -16.77 14.70
CA ILE A 64 14.31 -18.12 15.13
C ILE A 64 15.60 -18.91 15.38
N GLN A 65 15.87 -19.26 16.64
CA GLN A 65 17.06 -20.01 17.03
C GLN A 65 16.90 -21.52 16.80
N ASN A 66 15.71 -22.07 17.06
CA ASN A 66 15.43 -23.48 16.86
C ASN A 66 15.38 -23.83 15.36
N GLN A 67 16.35 -24.62 14.88
CA GLN A 67 16.50 -24.94 13.45
C GLN A 67 15.33 -25.78 12.91
N GLU A 68 14.77 -26.69 13.69
CA GLU A 68 13.64 -27.53 13.27
C GLU A 68 12.35 -26.70 13.17
N LEU A 69 12.10 -25.82 14.14
CA LEU A 69 11.00 -24.85 14.08
C LEU A 69 11.15 -23.92 12.87
N LYS A 70 12.37 -23.42 12.60
CA LYS A 70 12.67 -22.59 11.44
C LYS A 70 12.33 -23.32 10.14
N LEU A 71 12.73 -24.57 9.99
CA LEU A 71 12.41 -25.39 8.82
C LEU A 71 10.90 -25.66 8.70
N ALA A 72 10.20 -25.90 9.81
CA ALA A 72 8.74 -26.07 9.82
C ALA A 72 8.02 -24.79 9.36
N ILE A 73 8.39 -23.63 9.88
CA ILE A 73 7.80 -22.33 9.49
C ILE A 73 8.07 -22.04 8.01
N LYS A 74 9.30 -22.25 7.55
CA LYS A 74 9.67 -22.11 6.13
C LYS A 74 8.83 -23.01 5.24
N THR A 75 8.66 -24.28 5.63
CA THR A 75 7.83 -25.26 4.92
C THR A 75 6.38 -24.78 4.82
N TYR A 76 5.80 -24.37 5.95
CA TYR A 76 4.43 -23.87 6.02
C TYR A 76 4.17 -22.65 5.14
N LEU A 77 5.09 -21.68 5.11
CA LEU A 77 4.95 -20.46 4.30
C LEU A 77 5.01 -20.77 2.80
N VAL A 78 5.94 -21.63 2.37
CA VAL A 78 6.06 -22.04 0.97
C VAL A 78 4.89 -22.91 0.53
N GLU A 79 4.44 -23.83 1.38
CA GLU A 79 3.27 -24.65 1.09
C GLU A 79 2.01 -23.80 0.95
N LYS A 80 1.79 -22.82 1.84
CA LYS A 80 0.68 -21.85 1.71
C LYS A 80 0.74 -21.08 0.39
N ARG A 81 1.94 -20.72 -0.06
CA ARG A 81 2.12 -20.10 -1.37
C ARG A 81 1.73 -21.05 -2.50
N LEU A 82 2.21 -22.29 -2.45
CA LEU A 82 1.97 -23.32 -3.47
C LEU A 82 0.48 -23.68 -3.60
N LEU A 83 -0.24 -23.81 -2.47
CA LEU A 83 -1.62 -24.28 -2.44
C LEU A 83 -2.67 -23.18 -2.64
N SER A 84 -2.35 -21.93 -2.30
CA SER A 84 -3.36 -20.85 -2.27
C SER A 84 -2.93 -19.59 -3.01
N TYR A 85 -1.82 -19.63 -3.77
CA TYR A 85 -1.23 -18.48 -4.46
C TYR A 85 -1.17 -17.22 -3.59
N GLN A 86 -0.85 -17.38 -2.31
CA GLN A 86 -0.78 -16.27 -1.36
C GLN A 86 0.30 -15.26 -1.80
N GLU A 87 -0.09 -13.99 -1.87
CA GLU A 87 0.83 -12.90 -2.15
C GLU A 87 1.82 -12.68 -1.01
N GLY A 88 2.98 -12.10 -1.32
CA GLY A 88 4.05 -11.86 -0.35
C GLY A 88 3.61 -11.10 0.91
N ASN A 89 2.64 -10.17 0.81
CA ASN A 89 2.07 -9.45 1.96
C ASN A 89 1.39 -10.37 2.98
N GLY A 90 0.63 -11.37 2.50
CA GLY A 90 -0.05 -12.33 3.37
C GLY A 90 0.95 -13.16 4.18
N LEU A 91 2.00 -13.65 3.51
CA LEU A 91 3.07 -14.43 4.13
C LEU A 91 3.89 -13.59 5.12
N ALA A 92 4.22 -12.34 4.76
CA ALA A 92 4.93 -11.43 5.65
C ALA A 92 4.13 -11.08 6.92
N ALA A 93 2.80 -11.10 6.88
CA ALA A 93 1.95 -10.90 8.06
C ALA A 93 1.87 -12.13 8.98
N ILE A 94 2.14 -13.33 8.44
CA ILE A 94 2.11 -14.60 9.19
C ILE A 94 3.40 -14.80 9.98
N LEU A 95 4.56 -14.40 9.45
CA LEU A 95 5.87 -14.69 10.06
C LEU A 95 6.05 -14.10 11.48
N PRO A 96 5.73 -12.82 11.77
CA PRO A 96 6.00 -12.23 13.08
C PRO A 96 5.42 -12.99 14.28
N PRO A 97 4.14 -13.43 14.31
CA PRO A 97 3.67 -14.25 15.43
C PRO A 97 4.31 -15.64 15.49
N LEU A 98 4.74 -16.22 14.36
CA LEU A 98 5.43 -17.52 14.37
C LEU A 98 6.85 -17.42 14.93
N CYS A 99 7.54 -16.29 14.74
CA CYS A 99 8.84 -16.05 15.37
C CYS A 99 8.75 -16.05 16.91
N LEU A 100 7.62 -15.62 17.47
CA LEU A 100 7.41 -15.61 18.92
C LEU A 100 7.23 -17.00 19.53
N ILE A 101 6.93 -18.02 18.70
CA ILE A 101 6.88 -19.42 19.17
C ILE A 101 8.27 -19.87 19.61
N ASP A 102 9.35 -19.41 18.97
CA ASP A 102 10.72 -19.75 19.35
C ASP A 102 11.05 -19.23 20.77
N GLU A 103 10.60 -18.01 21.06
CA GLU A 103 10.76 -17.39 22.38
C GLU A 103 10.00 -18.16 23.47
N ALA A 104 8.72 -18.48 23.22
CA ALA A 104 7.92 -19.29 24.13
C ALA A 104 8.50 -20.70 24.27
N LEU A 105 8.97 -21.32 23.18
CA LEU A 105 9.58 -22.66 23.22
C LEU A 105 10.90 -22.66 24.00
N GLY A 106 11.69 -21.60 23.90
CA GLY A 106 13.01 -21.48 24.52
C GLY A 106 13.98 -22.56 24.03
N ALA A 107 14.78 -23.11 24.94
CA ALA A 107 15.77 -24.16 24.60
C ALA A 107 15.16 -25.56 24.36
N ARG A 108 13.83 -25.71 24.40
CA ARG A 108 13.15 -27.00 24.23
C ARG A 108 13.20 -27.45 22.76
N PRO A 109 13.31 -28.77 22.49
CA PRO A 109 13.31 -29.30 21.12
C PRO A 109 11.94 -29.16 20.45
N PHE A 110 11.90 -29.25 19.12
CA PHE A 110 10.70 -29.05 18.30
C PHE A 110 9.52 -29.96 18.70
N ASN A 111 9.78 -31.21 19.05
CA ASN A 111 8.75 -32.16 19.49
C ASN A 111 8.11 -31.84 20.87
N LYS A 112 8.56 -30.77 21.55
CA LYS A 112 7.97 -30.27 22.80
C LYS A 112 7.07 -29.05 22.59
N ILE A 113 6.75 -28.70 21.34
CA ILE A 113 5.69 -27.74 21.05
C ILE A 113 4.35 -28.34 21.53
N THR A 114 3.65 -27.60 22.39
CA THR A 114 2.39 -28.01 23.03
C THR A 114 1.42 -26.84 23.09
N ASN A 115 0.17 -27.08 23.52
CA ASN A 115 -0.81 -26.01 23.74
C ASN A 115 -0.29 -24.89 24.66
N ALA A 116 0.48 -25.22 25.70
CA ALA A 116 1.05 -24.23 26.61
C ALA A 116 1.98 -23.25 25.89
N VAL A 117 2.78 -23.71 24.92
CA VAL A 117 3.65 -22.84 24.10
C VAL A 117 2.82 -21.86 23.28
N PHE A 118 1.70 -22.31 22.71
CA PHE A 118 0.80 -21.44 21.94
C PHE A 118 0.07 -20.42 22.82
N GLU A 119 -0.34 -20.82 24.03
CA GLU A 119 -0.95 -19.91 25.01
C GLU A 119 0.03 -18.82 25.47
N GLU A 120 1.25 -19.21 25.83
CA GLU A 120 2.35 -18.27 26.17
C GLU A 120 2.67 -17.34 24.98
N THR A 121 2.70 -17.87 23.75
CA THR A 121 2.91 -17.04 22.55
C THR A 121 1.79 -16.01 22.37
N GLN A 122 0.53 -16.37 22.64
CA GLN A 122 -0.59 -15.43 22.59
C GLN A 122 -0.42 -14.31 23.63
N GLU A 123 0.03 -14.64 24.84
CA GLU A 123 0.31 -13.65 25.89
C GLU A 123 1.42 -12.68 25.48
N LEU A 124 2.52 -13.19 24.91
CA LEU A 124 3.60 -12.37 24.36
C LEU A 124 3.10 -11.41 23.26
N ILE A 125 2.21 -11.89 22.39
CA ILE A 125 1.59 -11.05 21.36
C ILE A 125 0.74 -9.93 22.00
N GLN A 126 -0.07 -10.25 23.01
CA GLN A 126 -0.90 -9.24 23.70
C GLN A 126 -0.06 -8.18 24.43
N GLN A 127 1.11 -8.56 24.95
CA GLN A 127 2.02 -7.63 25.62
C GLN A 127 2.75 -6.72 24.63
N ARG A 128 3.11 -7.22 23.43
CA ARG A 128 3.92 -6.47 22.44
C ARG A 128 3.11 -5.62 21.48
N TYR A 129 1.86 -6.00 21.20
CA TYR A 129 1.09 -5.39 20.13
C TYR A 129 -0.22 -4.75 20.62
N ASN A 130 -0.59 -3.64 19.97
CA ASN A 130 -1.76 -2.86 20.32
C ASN A 130 -3.08 -3.51 19.85
N LYS A 131 -4.10 -3.41 20.71
CA LYS A 131 -5.53 -3.77 20.58
C LYS A 131 -5.93 -4.74 19.44
N SER A 132 -6.00 -4.31 18.18
CA SER A 132 -6.57 -5.12 17.08
C SER A 132 -5.60 -6.09 16.42
N VAL A 133 -4.29 -5.90 16.60
CA VAL A 133 -3.24 -6.75 16.01
C VAL A 133 -3.19 -8.14 16.68
N PRO A 134 -3.26 -8.26 18.03
CA PRO A 134 -3.26 -9.55 18.71
C PRO A 134 -4.33 -10.53 18.22
N TYR A 135 -5.58 -10.08 18.03
CA TYR A 135 -6.67 -10.93 17.54
C TYR A 135 -6.33 -11.59 16.19
N ARG A 136 -5.77 -10.82 15.25
CA ARG A 136 -5.41 -11.32 13.92
C ARG A 136 -4.24 -12.30 14.00
N MET A 137 -3.20 -11.95 14.76
CA MET A 137 -2.02 -12.79 14.95
C MET A 137 -2.36 -14.11 15.63
N ALA A 138 -3.25 -14.11 16.63
CA ALA A 138 -3.73 -15.34 17.26
C ALA A 138 -4.47 -16.26 16.28
N GLY A 139 -5.13 -15.70 15.26
CA GLY A 139 -5.71 -16.47 14.16
C GLY A 139 -4.65 -17.17 13.29
N TYR A 140 -3.50 -16.53 13.04
CA TYR A 140 -2.39 -17.18 12.33
C TYR A 140 -1.74 -18.29 13.16
N LEU A 141 -1.60 -18.08 14.46
CA LEU A 141 -1.15 -19.12 15.39
C LEU A 141 -2.07 -20.34 15.36
N GLU A 142 -3.38 -20.13 15.44
CA GLU A 142 -4.36 -21.22 15.39
C GLU A 142 -4.24 -22.05 14.11
N LEU A 143 -4.10 -21.40 12.95
CA LEU A 143 -3.91 -22.11 11.68
C LEU A 143 -2.59 -22.88 11.62
N PHE A 144 -1.51 -22.32 12.15
CA PHE A 144 -0.21 -22.99 12.20
C PHE A 144 -0.20 -24.18 13.18
N GLY A 145 -0.87 -24.04 14.34
CA GLY A 145 -1.02 -25.14 15.30
C GLY A 145 -1.78 -26.32 14.71
N LYS A 146 -2.88 -26.07 13.98
CA LYS A 146 -3.61 -27.10 13.23
C LYS A 146 -2.73 -27.76 12.17
N TRP A 147 -1.94 -26.96 11.44
CA TRP A 147 -1.01 -27.46 10.43
C TRP A 147 0.08 -28.36 11.03
N LEU A 148 0.65 -27.99 12.19
CA LEU A 148 1.62 -28.82 12.90
C LEU A 148 1.02 -30.13 13.41
N ALA A 149 -0.22 -30.08 13.91
CA ALA A 149 -0.92 -31.27 14.39
C ALA A 149 -1.17 -32.29 13.26
N ILE A 150 -1.57 -31.81 12.08
CA ILE A 150 -1.84 -32.65 10.90
C ILE A 150 -0.53 -33.23 10.35
N ASN A 151 0.49 -32.40 10.16
CA ASN A 151 1.68 -32.80 9.41
C ASN A 151 2.78 -33.46 10.25
N PHE A 152 2.80 -33.27 11.57
CA PHE A 152 3.83 -33.81 12.46
C PHE A 152 3.25 -34.58 13.66
N GLY A 153 1.93 -34.80 13.70
CA GLY A 153 1.28 -35.54 14.79
C GLY A 153 1.35 -34.87 16.17
N LEU A 154 1.69 -33.57 16.24
CA LEU A 154 1.81 -32.85 17.50
C LEU A 154 0.42 -32.64 18.13
N ARG A 155 0.31 -32.86 19.45
CA ARG A 155 -0.96 -32.71 20.19
C ARG A 155 -1.29 -31.24 20.47
N ILE A 156 -1.61 -30.50 19.42
CA ILE A 156 -1.96 -29.07 19.46
C ILE A 156 -3.44 -28.91 19.11
N THR A 157 -4.23 -28.44 20.07
CA THR A 157 -5.67 -28.14 19.95
C THR A 157 -5.97 -26.69 20.32
N TYR A 158 -4.96 -25.82 20.25
CA TYR A 158 -5.08 -24.41 20.57
C TYR A 158 -6.14 -23.72 19.70
N THR A 159 -7.01 -22.96 20.35
CA THR A 159 -8.00 -22.07 19.74
C THR A 159 -7.80 -20.68 20.31
N LYS A 160 -7.80 -19.65 19.46
CA LYS A 160 -7.63 -18.27 19.92
C LYS A 160 -8.71 -17.89 20.93
N LYS A 161 -8.32 -17.25 22.03
CA LYS A 161 -9.25 -16.81 23.10
C LYS A 161 -9.65 -15.34 22.98
N LEU A 162 -9.07 -14.61 22.03
CA LEU A 162 -9.27 -13.18 21.86
C LEU A 162 -10.57 -12.88 21.10
N ASN A 163 -11.30 -11.87 21.57
CA ASN A 163 -12.43 -11.30 20.84
C ASN A 163 -11.96 -10.23 19.85
N SER A 164 -12.73 -10.07 18.77
CA SER A 164 -12.48 -9.00 17.80
C SER A 164 -13.08 -7.70 18.32
N ASN A 165 -12.27 -6.64 18.45
CA ASN A 165 -12.76 -5.30 18.76
C ASN A 165 -13.19 -4.61 17.45
N TYR A 166 -14.45 -4.78 17.04
CA TYR A 166 -15.00 -4.04 15.91
C TYR A 166 -15.42 -2.63 16.36
N TYR A 167 -14.66 -1.62 15.97
CA TYR A 167 -14.99 -0.18 16.18
C TYR A 167 -15.69 0.43 14.96
N HIS A 168 -16.29 -0.40 14.12
CA HIS A 168 -17.00 0.02 12.91
C HIS A 168 -17.84 -1.14 12.36
N GLY A 169 -18.79 -0.79 11.50
CA GLY A 169 -19.70 -1.74 10.87
C GLY A 169 -20.88 -2.08 11.77
N ARG A 170 -21.77 -2.95 11.28
CA ARG A 170 -23.03 -3.29 11.95
C ARG A 170 -22.87 -3.91 13.34
N LYS A 171 -21.68 -4.45 13.65
CA LYS A 171 -21.36 -5.05 14.96
C LYS A 171 -20.81 -4.05 15.99
N ALA A 172 -20.55 -2.81 15.58
CA ALA A 172 -20.05 -1.75 16.45
C ALA A 172 -21.19 -0.95 17.09
N THR A 173 -20.88 -0.21 18.16
CA THR A 173 -21.82 0.73 18.79
C THR A 173 -22.18 1.87 17.83
N ASP A 174 -23.30 2.55 18.06
CA ASP A 174 -23.65 3.72 17.24
C ASP A 174 -22.61 4.84 17.41
N GLU A 175 -22.06 5.04 18.61
CA GLU A 175 -20.97 5.99 18.87
C GLU A 175 -19.72 5.66 18.02
N ASP A 176 -19.30 4.40 17.97
CA ASP A 176 -18.17 3.97 17.15
C ASP A 176 -18.45 4.18 15.65
N ARG A 177 -19.67 3.91 15.19
CA ARG A 177 -20.08 4.12 13.79
C ARG A 177 -20.11 5.61 13.43
N GLU A 178 -20.61 6.46 14.32
CA GLU A 178 -20.65 7.91 14.13
C GLU A 178 -19.24 8.52 14.08
N ASN A 179 -18.35 8.06 14.95
CA ASN A 179 -16.93 8.45 14.96
C ASN A 179 -16.17 7.96 13.72
N LYS A 180 -16.57 6.81 13.15
CA LYS A 180 -15.98 6.26 11.94
C LYS A 180 -16.41 7.02 10.68
N LEU A 181 -17.61 7.59 10.67
CA LEU A 181 -18.19 8.22 9.49
C LEU A 181 -17.66 9.65 9.29
N ILE A 182 -17.09 9.93 8.12
CA ILE A 182 -16.57 11.26 7.77
C ILE A 182 -17.73 12.26 7.68
N HIS A 183 -17.58 13.45 8.28
CA HIS A 183 -18.54 14.53 8.10
C HIS A 183 -18.44 15.11 6.66
N PRO A 184 -19.54 15.24 5.89
CA PRO A 184 -19.49 15.65 4.48
C PRO A 184 -18.74 16.95 4.20
N HIS A 185 -18.85 17.96 5.08
CA HIS A 185 -18.12 19.22 4.93
C HIS A 185 -16.61 19.03 4.79
N ILE A 186 -16.01 18.04 5.45
CA ILE A 186 -14.56 17.80 5.35
C ILE A 186 -14.17 17.43 3.91
N LEU A 187 -15.01 16.63 3.24
CA LEU A 187 -14.79 16.23 1.85
C LEU A 187 -15.01 17.41 0.90
N VAL A 188 -16.07 18.19 1.14
CA VAL A 188 -16.37 19.40 0.37
C VAL A 188 -15.23 20.42 0.47
N ASP A 189 -14.72 20.68 1.68
CA ASP A 189 -13.62 21.63 1.90
C ASP A 189 -12.34 21.18 1.19
N LEU A 190 -12.02 19.89 1.22
CA LEU A 190 -10.88 19.34 0.48
C LEU A 190 -11.06 19.44 -1.03
N ILE A 191 -12.26 19.15 -1.56
CA ILE A 191 -12.52 19.27 -3.00
C ILE A 191 -12.43 20.74 -3.43
N ASN A 192 -13.02 21.65 -2.67
CA ASN A 192 -12.97 23.08 -2.93
C ASN A 192 -11.55 23.65 -2.83
N ALA A 193 -10.69 23.06 -2.01
CA ALA A 193 -9.29 23.45 -1.94
C ALA A 193 -8.55 23.27 -3.28
N ASN A 194 -9.04 22.44 -4.22
CA ASN A 194 -8.45 22.34 -5.56
C ASN A 194 -8.46 23.65 -6.36
N GLN A 195 -9.28 24.63 -5.96
CA GLN A 195 -9.39 25.94 -6.60
C GLN A 195 -8.47 26.99 -5.98
N ARG A 196 -7.73 26.65 -4.92
CA ARG A 196 -6.77 27.55 -4.28
C ARG A 196 -5.50 27.68 -5.14
N GLU A 197 -5.11 28.91 -5.44
CA GLU A 197 -3.90 29.20 -6.22
C GLU A 197 -2.62 29.16 -5.37
N ASP A 198 -2.73 29.41 -4.07
CA ASP A 198 -1.63 29.53 -3.09
C ASP A 198 -1.08 28.18 -2.59
N LEU A 199 -1.54 27.07 -3.17
CA LEU A 199 -1.11 25.74 -2.79
C LEU A 199 0.29 25.40 -3.30
N ILE A 200 1.03 24.64 -2.50
CA ILE A 200 2.26 23.99 -2.95
C ILE A 200 1.95 22.91 -3.99
N GLU A 201 2.91 22.63 -4.88
CA GLU A 201 2.74 21.64 -5.97
C GLU A 201 2.37 20.24 -5.46
N ARG A 202 2.88 19.85 -4.28
CA ARG A 202 2.51 18.61 -3.60
C ARG A 202 1.00 18.53 -3.34
N ASP A 203 0.39 19.61 -2.84
CA ASP A 203 -1.03 19.63 -2.50
C ASP A 203 -1.91 19.73 -3.75
N LYS A 204 -1.53 20.53 -4.75
CA LYS A 204 -2.22 20.56 -6.05
C LYS A 204 -2.30 19.17 -6.69
N PHE A 205 -1.19 18.44 -6.69
CA PHE A 205 -1.13 17.08 -7.21
C PHE A 205 -2.05 16.13 -6.43
N TYR A 206 -1.87 16.03 -5.12
CA TYR A 206 -2.60 15.03 -4.34
C TYR A 206 -4.08 15.38 -4.09
N LEU A 207 -4.49 16.66 -4.09
CA LEU A 207 -5.91 17.03 -4.06
C LEU A 207 -6.61 16.57 -5.34
N SER A 208 -5.94 16.60 -6.50
CA SER A 208 -6.47 16.05 -7.74
C SER A 208 -6.62 14.52 -7.65
N VAL A 209 -5.61 13.83 -7.09
CA VAL A 209 -5.66 12.38 -6.83
C VAL A 209 -6.78 12.04 -5.83
N PHE A 210 -6.99 12.88 -4.82
CA PHE A 210 -8.07 12.74 -3.85
C PHE A 210 -9.45 12.92 -4.49
N THR A 211 -9.61 13.88 -5.40
CA THR A 211 -10.86 14.04 -6.17
C THR A 211 -11.20 12.78 -6.94
N LEU A 212 -10.22 12.16 -7.61
CA LEU A 212 -10.43 10.86 -8.26
C LEU A 212 -10.82 9.77 -7.24
N LEU A 213 -10.19 9.74 -6.06
CA LEU A 213 -10.51 8.79 -5.00
C LEU A 213 -11.98 8.90 -4.54
N ILE A 214 -12.49 10.12 -4.35
CA ILE A 214 -13.88 10.35 -3.94
C ILE A 214 -14.85 9.98 -5.06
N GLY A 215 -14.59 10.47 -6.29
CA GLY A 215 -15.49 10.23 -7.44
C GLY A 215 -15.57 8.75 -7.86
N THR A 216 -14.53 7.95 -7.58
CA THR A 216 -14.48 6.53 -7.97
C THR A 216 -14.69 5.56 -6.81
N GLY A 217 -14.37 5.99 -5.58
CA GLY A 217 -14.36 5.14 -4.39
C GLY A 217 -13.35 3.99 -4.43
N PHE A 218 -12.29 4.07 -5.26
CA PHE A 218 -11.29 3.02 -5.40
C PHE A 218 -10.57 2.65 -4.09
N ARG A 219 -10.01 1.43 -4.03
CA ARG A 219 -8.96 1.17 -3.04
C ARG A 219 -7.76 2.05 -3.41
N ILE A 220 -7.03 2.51 -2.41
CA ILE A 220 -5.89 3.41 -2.64
C ILE A 220 -4.83 2.82 -3.58
N ASN A 221 -4.63 1.49 -3.56
CA ASN A 221 -3.69 0.80 -4.44
C ASN A 221 -4.24 0.65 -5.88
N GLU A 222 -5.56 0.50 -6.03
CA GLU A 222 -6.24 0.54 -7.35
C GLU A 222 -6.09 1.93 -7.98
N LEU A 223 -6.29 2.99 -7.18
CA LEU A 223 -6.05 4.38 -7.59
C LEU A 223 -4.58 4.66 -7.93
N ALA A 224 -3.66 4.15 -7.10
CA ALA A 224 -2.22 4.38 -7.30
C ALA A 224 -1.71 3.80 -8.64
N THR A 225 -2.43 2.82 -9.19
CA THR A 225 -2.02 2.02 -10.35
C THR A 225 -2.94 2.20 -11.55
N LEU A 226 -3.57 3.36 -11.67
CA LEU A 226 -4.36 3.70 -12.86
C LEU A 226 -3.45 3.82 -14.10
N PRO A 227 -3.87 3.27 -15.25
CA PRO A 227 -3.27 3.56 -16.55
C PRO A 227 -3.38 5.04 -16.94
N GLU A 228 -2.44 5.56 -17.72
CA GLU A 228 -2.48 6.93 -18.26
C GLU A 228 -3.61 7.17 -19.26
N ASP A 229 -4.15 6.10 -19.86
CA ASP A 229 -5.26 6.12 -20.81
C ASP A 229 -6.59 5.69 -20.14
N SER A 230 -6.66 5.73 -18.81
CA SER A 230 -7.78 5.16 -18.07
C SER A 230 -9.10 5.90 -18.22
N LEU A 231 -9.10 7.20 -18.54
CA LEU A 231 -10.33 7.94 -18.80
C LEU A 231 -10.99 7.44 -20.10
N ILE A 232 -12.25 7.02 -20.01
CA ILE A 232 -13.04 6.57 -21.16
C ILE A 232 -14.37 7.31 -21.25
N GLU A 233 -14.80 7.54 -22.48
CA GLU A 233 -16.09 8.15 -22.82
C GLU A 233 -16.84 7.22 -23.78
N GLU A 234 -18.03 6.76 -23.37
CA GLU A 234 -18.92 5.94 -24.19
C GLU A 234 -20.31 6.60 -24.25
N GLY A 235 -20.57 7.33 -25.33
CA GLY A 235 -21.79 8.12 -25.46
C GLY A 235 -21.83 9.26 -24.44
N ASP A 236 -22.82 9.25 -23.55
CA ASP A 236 -22.98 10.20 -22.45
C ASP A 236 -22.31 9.74 -21.15
N ARG A 237 -21.64 8.58 -21.15
CA ARG A 237 -21.03 7.99 -19.95
C ARG A 237 -19.55 8.29 -19.88
N LEU A 238 -19.10 8.75 -18.70
CA LEU A 238 -17.70 8.86 -18.34
C LEU A 238 -17.29 7.71 -17.42
N GLY A 239 -16.14 7.09 -17.67
CA GLY A 239 -15.60 6.01 -16.85
C GLY A 239 -14.09 6.10 -16.64
N ILE A 240 -13.60 5.42 -15.60
CA ILE A 240 -12.17 5.21 -15.34
C ILE A 240 -11.87 3.71 -15.40
N ARG A 241 -11.06 3.29 -16.38
CA ARG A 241 -10.50 1.94 -16.48
C ARG A 241 -9.47 1.70 -15.39
N PHE A 242 -9.57 0.58 -14.69
CA PHE A 242 -8.64 0.25 -13.61
C PHE A 242 -8.42 -1.26 -13.51
N PHE A 243 -7.35 -1.65 -12.82
CA PHE A 243 -7.06 -3.05 -12.51
C PHE A 243 -7.49 -3.35 -11.08
N PRO A 244 -8.60 -4.08 -10.86
CA PRO A 244 -9.04 -4.40 -9.51
C PRO A 244 -8.04 -5.30 -8.78
N GLU A 245 -7.88 -5.08 -7.48
CA GLU A 245 -6.86 -5.79 -6.71
C GLU A 245 -7.21 -7.27 -6.47
N LYS A 246 -8.49 -7.57 -6.23
CA LYS A 246 -8.97 -8.93 -5.94
C LYS A 246 -9.27 -9.76 -7.20
N LYS A 247 -9.45 -9.11 -8.36
CA LYS A 247 -9.75 -9.72 -9.64
C LYS A 247 -8.97 -8.94 -10.71
N PRO A 248 -7.76 -9.37 -11.11
CA PRO A 248 -6.85 -8.58 -11.94
C PRO A 248 -7.27 -8.54 -13.42
N LYS A 249 -8.57 -8.52 -13.72
CA LYS A 249 -9.09 -8.26 -15.05
C LYS A 249 -9.49 -6.80 -15.13
N LEU A 250 -9.04 -6.11 -16.18
CA LEU A 250 -9.36 -4.70 -16.43
C LEU A 250 -10.88 -4.49 -16.35
N ASP A 251 -11.30 -3.49 -15.57
CA ASP A 251 -12.69 -3.15 -15.31
C ASP A 251 -12.89 -1.63 -15.42
N VAL A 252 -14.14 -1.18 -15.47
CA VAL A 252 -14.51 0.23 -15.63
C VAL A 252 -15.33 0.70 -14.43
N ARG A 253 -14.89 1.80 -13.80
CA ARG A 253 -15.73 2.56 -12.88
C ARG A 253 -16.45 3.65 -13.63
N TRP A 254 -17.74 3.46 -13.87
CA TRP A 254 -18.62 4.51 -14.37
C TRP A 254 -18.84 5.58 -13.32
N ILE A 255 -18.77 6.84 -13.76
CA ILE A 255 -18.87 8.03 -12.92
C ILE A 255 -20.29 8.60 -13.04
N PRO A 256 -20.95 8.98 -11.93
CA PRO A 256 -22.21 9.70 -11.98
C PRO A 256 -22.09 11.00 -12.75
N ASN A 257 -23.13 11.38 -13.50
CA ASN A 257 -23.13 12.56 -14.38
C ASN A 257 -22.70 13.85 -13.67
N ASP A 258 -23.18 14.06 -12.44
CA ASP A 258 -22.83 15.25 -11.63
C ASP A 258 -21.34 15.35 -11.29
N TRP A 259 -20.58 14.25 -11.43
CA TRP A 259 -19.15 14.19 -11.14
C TRP A 259 -18.29 14.20 -12.39
N HIS A 260 -18.87 14.22 -13.60
CA HIS A 260 -18.10 14.11 -14.86
C HIS A 260 -17.04 15.19 -15.00
N GLU A 261 -17.42 16.47 -14.93
CA GLU A 261 -16.49 17.60 -15.06
C GLU A 261 -15.41 17.56 -13.98
N THR A 262 -15.82 17.36 -12.73
CA THR A 262 -14.92 17.32 -11.56
C THR A 262 -13.86 16.22 -11.68
N VAL A 263 -14.26 15.01 -12.10
CA VAL A 263 -13.35 13.87 -12.30
C VAL A 263 -12.45 14.09 -13.51
N LYS A 264 -13.00 14.59 -14.62
CA LYS A 264 -12.26 14.87 -15.85
C LYS A 264 -11.17 15.93 -15.62
N ASP A 265 -11.50 17.04 -14.97
CA ASP A 265 -10.55 18.11 -14.65
C ASP A 265 -9.40 17.61 -13.76
N ALA A 266 -9.72 16.83 -12.73
CA ALA A 266 -8.74 16.23 -11.85
C ALA A 266 -7.82 15.26 -12.61
N TYR A 267 -8.39 14.42 -13.48
CA TYR A 267 -7.67 13.48 -14.33
C TYR A 267 -6.69 14.19 -15.26
N GLU A 268 -7.16 15.18 -16.02
CA GLU A 268 -6.34 15.92 -16.97
C GLU A 268 -5.23 16.72 -16.29
N ARG A 269 -5.51 17.28 -15.11
CA ARG A 269 -4.50 17.96 -14.29
C ARG A 269 -3.40 17.00 -13.86
N ILE A 270 -3.75 15.80 -13.39
CA ILE A 270 -2.77 14.76 -13.05
C ILE A 270 -1.96 14.39 -14.29
N LEU A 271 -2.63 14.11 -15.41
CA LEU A 271 -2.00 13.69 -16.66
C LEU A 271 -0.90 14.67 -17.11
N ARG A 272 -1.17 15.98 -17.02
CA ARG A 272 -0.20 17.06 -17.28
C ARG A 272 0.95 17.08 -16.27
N LEU A 273 0.65 16.96 -14.98
CA LEU A 273 1.67 17.01 -13.91
C LEU A 273 2.62 15.80 -13.94
N THR A 274 2.18 14.65 -14.47
CA THR A 274 2.96 13.41 -14.49
C THR A 274 3.66 13.13 -15.83
N ASP A 275 3.44 13.97 -16.86
CA ASP A 275 4.00 13.79 -18.21
C ASP A 275 5.52 13.60 -18.23
N SER A 276 6.26 14.50 -17.56
CA SER A 276 7.72 14.40 -17.44
C SER A 276 8.18 13.13 -16.70
N GLY A 277 7.40 12.65 -15.73
CA GLY A 277 7.70 11.42 -15.01
C GLY A 277 7.54 10.17 -15.88
N ARG A 278 6.47 10.11 -16.67
CA ARG A 278 6.20 9.02 -17.61
C ARG A 278 7.20 8.98 -18.75
N THR A 279 7.59 10.15 -19.30
CA THR A 279 8.66 10.25 -20.30
C THR A 279 9.98 9.69 -19.77
N LEU A 280 10.37 10.05 -18.54
CA LEU A 280 11.57 9.51 -17.89
C LEU A 280 11.48 7.99 -17.66
N ALA A 281 10.31 7.48 -17.30
CA ALA A 281 10.10 6.04 -17.17
C ALA A 281 10.28 5.32 -18.51
N ALA A 282 9.74 5.87 -19.60
CA ALA A 282 9.88 5.30 -20.94
C ALA A 282 11.34 5.29 -21.42
N GLU A 283 12.08 6.38 -21.16
CA GLU A 283 13.52 6.46 -21.44
C GLU A 283 14.31 5.44 -20.63
N LYS A 284 14.00 5.28 -19.34
CA LYS A 284 14.64 4.27 -18.48
C LYS A 284 14.31 2.85 -18.91
N ARG A 285 13.13 2.59 -19.44
CA ARG A 285 12.82 1.25 -19.95
C ARG A 285 13.62 0.92 -21.21
N LYS A 286 13.76 1.89 -22.13
CA LYS A 286 14.59 1.74 -23.34
C LYS A 286 16.08 1.58 -22.99
N SER A 287 16.54 2.33 -21.99
CA SER A 287 17.93 2.39 -21.55
C SER A 287 18.03 2.29 -20.02
N PRO A 288 17.89 1.08 -19.44
CA PRO A 288 17.80 0.89 -17.98
C PRO A 288 19.11 1.20 -17.25
N GLY A 289 20.22 1.24 -17.98
CA GLY A 289 21.55 1.42 -17.43
C GLY A 289 21.96 0.25 -16.55
N LEU A 290 22.93 0.50 -15.67
CA LEU A 290 23.52 -0.51 -14.80
C LEU A 290 22.94 -0.47 -13.38
N ASP A 291 22.84 -1.64 -12.76
CA ASP A 291 22.49 -1.79 -11.36
C ASP A 291 23.72 -1.67 -10.47
N TRP A 292 24.17 -0.43 -10.27
CA TRP A 292 25.31 -0.11 -9.42
C TRP A 292 25.15 -0.59 -7.97
N THR A 293 23.93 -0.81 -7.48
CA THR A 293 23.71 -1.38 -6.13
C THR A 293 24.17 -2.83 -6.06
N ARG A 294 23.95 -3.61 -7.12
CA ARG A 294 24.46 -4.98 -7.24
C ARG A 294 25.94 -5.02 -7.59
N ILE A 295 26.40 -4.13 -8.48
CA ILE A 295 27.81 -4.05 -8.87
C ILE A 295 28.70 -3.83 -7.65
N MET A 296 28.35 -2.89 -6.77
CA MET A 296 29.15 -2.56 -5.57
C MET A 296 29.13 -3.63 -4.47
N GLN A 297 28.47 -4.76 -4.71
CA GLN A 297 28.47 -5.94 -3.83
C GLN A 297 29.32 -7.08 -4.40
N ASP A 298 29.64 -7.03 -5.69
CA ASP A 298 30.39 -8.03 -6.43
C ASP A 298 31.78 -7.48 -6.78
N PRO A 299 32.88 -8.08 -6.28
CA PRO A 299 34.24 -7.59 -6.51
C PRO A 299 34.63 -7.52 -8.00
N ASP A 300 34.22 -8.49 -8.81
CA ASP A 300 34.61 -8.57 -10.21
C ASP A 300 33.84 -7.56 -11.07
N ALA A 301 32.54 -7.42 -10.80
CA ALA A 301 31.74 -6.37 -11.40
C ALA A 301 32.26 -4.98 -11.00
N THR A 302 32.60 -4.77 -9.72
CA THR A 302 33.16 -3.51 -9.25
C THR A 302 34.43 -3.15 -10.00
N ARG A 303 35.37 -4.11 -10.16
CA ARG A 303 36.60 -3.87 -10.96
C ARG A 303 36.25 -3.45 -12.37
N TYR A 304 35.41 -4.23 -13.06
CA TYR A 304 35.07 -4.00 -14.47
C TYR A 304 34.46 -2.60 -14.70
N PHE A 305 33.36 -2.29 -14.00
CA PHE A 305 32.60 -1.07 -14.25
C PHE A 305 33.29 0.19 -13.68
N VAL A 306 34.10 0.07 -12.63
CA VAL A 306 34.89 1.22 -12.13
C VAL A 306 36.03 1.55 -13.11
N ILE A 307 36.69 0.56 -13.72
CA ILE A 307 37.68 0.81 -14.78
C ILE A 307 37.01 1.50 -15.98
N GLU A 308 35.83 1.03 -16.39
CA GLU A 308 35.05 1.67 -17.45
C GLU A 308 34.73 3.14 -17.12
N PHE A 309 34.27 3.41 -15.89
CA PHE A 309 34.05 4.78 -15.40
C PHE A 309 35.34 5.62 -15.43
N CYS A 310 36.47 5.07 -14.97
CA CYS A 310 37.77 5.75 -15.00
C CYS A 310 38.19 6.09 -16.43
N HIS A 311 38.01 5.17 -17.39
CA HIS A 311 38.27 5.41 -18.80
C HIS A 311 37.37 6.50 -19.37
N GLN A 312 36.04 6.40 -19.16
CA GLN A 312 35.07 7.41 -19.63
C GLN A 312 35.36 8.79 -19.04
N TRP A 313 35.72 8.86 -17.76
CA TRP A 313 36.03 10.12 -17.09
C TRP A 313 37.30 10.77 -17.66
N THR A 314 38.37 9.98 -17.83
CA THR A 314 39.69 10.47 -18.27
C THR A 314 39.81 10.65 -19.79
N SER A 315 38.91 10.06 -20.58
CA SER A 315 38.82 10.30 -22.03
C SER A 315 38.04 11.57 -22.37
N ASN A 316 37.18 12.06 -21.47
CA ASN A 316 36.44 13.29 -21.68
C ASN A 316 37.34 14.53 -21.57
N LEU A 317 37.44 15.30 -22.65
CA LEU A 317 38.22 16.53 -22.73
C LEU A 317 37.82 17.57 -21.67
N ASP A 318 36.54 17.62 -21.29
CA ASP A 318 36.07 18.55 -20.24
C ASP A 318 36.71 18.27 -18.88
N HIS A 319 37.15 17.04 -18.63
CA HIS A 319 37.77 16.61 -17.37
C HIS A 319 39.31 16.66 -17.39
N HIS A 320 39.92 17.08 -18.50
CA HIS A 320 41.38 17.17 -18.59
C HIS A 320 41.91 18.33 -17.75
N LEU A 321 43.06 18.19 -17.09
CA LEU A 321 43.66 19.32 -16.36
C LEU A 321 44.68 20.10 -17.20
N LEU A 322 45.12 19.52 -18.32
CA LEU A 322 46.24 19.99 -19.14
C LEU A 322 45.76 20.31 -20.56
N ILE A 323 44.89 21.31 -20.70
CA ILE A 323 44.51 21.83 -22.02
C ILE A 323 45.41 23.02 -22.36
N GLN A 324 46.23 22.89 -23.41
CA GLN A 324 47.16 23.92 -23.81
C GLN A 324 46.44 25.25 -24.08
N GLY A 325 46.95 26.32 -23.46
CA GLY A 325 46.51 27.69 -23.72
C GLY A 325 45.09 28.03 -23.27
N ARG A 326 44.41 27.21 -22.46
CA ARG A 326 43.08 27.55 -21.92
C ARG A 326 42.99 27.30 -20.42
N ALA A 327 42.16 28.09 -19.73
CA ALA A 327 41.82 27.89 -18.31
C ALA A 327 40.40 27.35 -18.15
N TRP A 328 40.19 26.53 -17.12
CA TRP A 328 38.87 26.01 -16.79
C TRP A 328 38.06 27.03 -15.98
N PHE A 329 36.90 27.42 -16.52
CA PHE A 329 35.98 28.33 -15.86
C PHE A 329 34.85 27.57 -15.15
N GLN A 330 34.97 27.46 -13.83
CA GLN A 330 34.07 26.64 -13.00
C GLN A 330 32.59 27.04 -13.07
N SER A 331 32.27 28.34 -13.14
CA SER A 331 30.88 28.82 -13.10
C SER A 331 30.08 28.40 -14.35
N GLU A 332 30.72 28.37 -15.52
CA GLU A 332 30.09 27.97 -16.79
C GLU A 332 30.51 26.58 -17.26
N ARG A 333 31.37 25.88 -16.50
CA ARG A 333 31.89 24.52 -16.81
C ARG A 333 32.44 24.39 -18.23
N ARG A 334 33.30 25.33 -18.63
CA ARG A 334 33.93 25.34 -19.95
C ARG A 334 35.35 25.91 -19.92
N TYR A 335 36.11 25.64 -20.97
CA TYR A 335 37.41 26.26 -21.19
C TYR A 335 37.28 27.67 -21.78
N ILE A 336 38.09 28.59 -21.24
CA ILE A 336 38.18 29.96 -21.72
C ILE A 336 39.63 30.35 -22.00
N ASP A 337 39.80 31.25 -22.95
CA ASP A 337 41.05 31.97 -23.18
C ASP A 337 40.93 33.35 -22.50
N ILE A 338 41.35 33.42 -21.24
CA ILE A 338 41.28 34.65 -20.45
C ILE A 338 42.34 35.67 -20.89
N ILE A 339 43.46 35.22 -21.46
CA ILE A 339 44.52 36.12 -21.98
C ILE A 339 43.97 36.92 -23.16
N SER A 340 43.42 36.25 -24.17
CA SER A 340 42.81 36.91 -25.33
C SER A 340 41.63 37.80 -24.91
N LEU A 341 40.78 37.32 -24.00
CA LEU A 341 39.64 38.09 -23.49
C LEU A 341 40.07 39.38 -22.76
N ILE A 342 41.13 39.33 -21.95
CA ILE A 342 41.67 40.53 -21.30
C ILE A 342 42.29 41.47 -22.35
N GLY A 343 42.97 40.93 -23.36
CA GLY A 343 43.54 41.71 -24.47
C GLY A 343 42.48 42.49 -25.24
N GLU A 344 41.38 41.84 -25.60
CA GLU A 344 40.24 42.46 -26.31
C GLU A 344 39.52 43.52 -25.48
N LEU A 345 39.32 43.25 -24.18
CA LEU A 345 38.61 44.17 -23.27
C LEU A 345 39.51 45.26 -22.66
N GLY A 346 40.82 45.20 -22.92
CA GLY A 346 41.83 46.14 -22.46
C GLY A 346 42.13 46.14 -20.95
N SER A 347 41.33 45.46 -20.10
CA SER A 347 41.59 45.39 -18.65
C SER A 347 40.98 44.18 -17.96
N LYS A 348 41.63 43.71 -16.88
CA LYS A 348 41.11 42.68 -15.98
C LYS A 348 39.76 43.05 -15.34
N SER A 349 39.55 44.35 -15.08
CA SER A 349 38.31 44.88 -14.51
C SER A 349 37.13 44.75 -15.47
N ALA A 350 37.36 44.93 -16.78
CA ALA A 350 36.33 44.73 -17.80
C ALA A 350 35.99 43.25 -17.97
N ALA A 351 36.99 42.36 -17.98
CA ALA A 351 36.78 40.91 -18.01
C ALA A 351 36.01 40.40 -16.78
N SER A 352 36.32 40.90 -15.58
CA SER A 352 35.59 40.59 -14.34
C SER A 352 34.12 40.97 -14.41
N ARG A 353 33.78 42.12 -15.00
CA ARG A 353 32.38 42.56 -15.21
C ARG A 353 31.64 41.68 -16.22
N LEU A 354 32.28 41.35 -17.35
CA LEU A 354 31.67 40.52 -18.39
C LEU A 354 31.37 39.11 -17.89
N LEU A 355 32.35 38.48 -17.22
CA LEU A 355 32.22 37.11 -16.68
C LEU A 355 31.45 37.05 -15.36
N LYS A 356 31.02 38.20 -14.81
CA LYS A 356 30.32 38.31 -13.51
C LYS A 356 31.05 37.61 -12.36
N VAL A 357 32.37 37.72 -12.32
CA VAL A 357 33.23 37.14 -11.26
C VAL A 357 34.14 38.17 -10.62
N SER A 358 34.72 37.83 -9.46
CA SER A 358 35.68 38.70 -8.78
C SER A 358 36.98 38.87 -9.58
N ARG A 359 37.68 39.99 -9.38
CA ARG A 359 39.02 40.21 -9.97
C ARG A 359 40.03 39.12 -9.56
N HIS A 360 39.93 38.60 -8.33
CA HIS A 360 40.74 37.47 -7.87
C HIS A 360 40.50 36.20 -8.70
N THR A 361 39.26 35.95 -9.11
CA THR A 361 38.93 34.81 -9.99
C THR A 361 39.56 34.99 -11.37
N VAL A 362 39.56 36.21 -11.91
CA VAL A 362 40.23 36.52 -13.19
C VAL A 362 41.74 36.31 -13.07
N ASP A 363 42.37 36.74 -11.98
CA ASP A 363 43.79 36.51 -11.72
C ASP A 363 44.13 35.01 -11.59
N TYR A 364 43.27 34.25 -10.91
CA TYR A 364 43.41 32.79 -10.81
C TYR A 364 43.30 32.10 -12.17
N LEU A 365 42.35 32.52 -13.01
CA LEU A 365 42.18 31.97 -14.37
C LEU A 365 43.39 32.31 -15.25
N LEU A 366 43.94 33.52 -15.12
CA LEU A 366 45.12 33.96 -15.87
C LEU A 366 46.34 33.12 -15.49
N ASP A 367 46.59 32.94 -14.19
CA ASP A 367 47.66 32.07 -13.69
C ASP A 367 47.49 30.63 -14.19
N CYS A 368 46.27 30.07 -14.09
CA CYS A 368 45.98 28.74 -14.60
C CYS A 368 46.25 28.61 -16.11
N GLN A 369 45.90 29.62 -16.93
CA GLN A 369 46.14 29.58 -18.38
C GLN A 369 47.64 29.66 -18.72
N LEU A 370 48.40 30.52 -18.03
CA LEU A 370 49.84 30.62 -18.21
C LEU A 370 50.55 29.31 -17.85
N ARG A 371 50.15 28.68 -16.74
CA ARG A 371 50.64 27.37 -16.30
C ARG A 371 50.31 26.28 -17.33
N ALA A 372 49.09 26.27 -17.84
CA ALA A 372 48.68 25.33 -18.88
C ALA A 372 49.51 25.50 -20.18
N GLY A 373 49.87 26.74 -20.54
CA GLY A 373 50.80 27.02 -21.65
C GLY A 373 52.22 26.44 -21.43
N GLN A 374 52.61 26.22 -20.17
CA GLN A 374 53.88 25.58 -19.79
C GLN A 374 53.74 24.05 -19.57
N GLY A 375 52.56 23.47 -19.84
CA GLY A 375 52.27 22.05 -19.56
C GLY A 375 52.19 21.72 -18.06
N LEU A 376 52.02 22.73 -17.20
CA LEU A 376 51.91 22.55 -15.76
C LEU A 376 50.44 22.44 -15.33
N LEU A 377 50.19 21.63 -14.30
CA LEU A 377 48.87 21.51 -13.70
C LEU A 377 48.36 22.86 -13.15
N PRO A 378 47.03 23.09 -13.17
CA PRO A 378 46.43 24.32 -12.67
C PRO A 378 46.76 24.53 -11.19
N ARG A 379 46.75 25.79 -10.76
CA ARG A 379 47.01 26.13 -9.36
C ARG A 379 45.95 25.49 -8.47
N LYS A 380 46.36 25.00 -7.28
CA LYS A 380 45.42 24.45 -6.30
C LYS A 380 44.56 25.57 -5.72
N ALA A 381 43.26 25.34 -5.59
CA ALA A 381 42.36 26.30 -4.96
C ALA A 381 42.74 26.51 -3.48
N GLN A 382 42.67 27.75 -2.98
CA GLN A 382 42.82 28.01 -1.56
C GLN A 382 41.55 27.57 -0.81
N GLY A 383 41.71 26.79 0.26
CA GLY A 383 40.58 26.38 1.09
C GLY A 383 39.93 27.57 1.81
N ARG A 384 38.68 27.42 2.27
CA ARG A 384 38.04 28.39 3.18
C ARG A 384 38.72 28.46 4.56
N CYS A 385 39.55 27.46 4.89
CA CYS A 385 40.37 27.41 6.10
C CYS A 385 41.82 27.81 5.77
N LYS A 386 42.51 28.51 6.67
CA LYS A 386 43.89 29.04 6.53
C LYS A 386 44.95 27.91 6.43
N GLY A 387 44.97 27.16 5.33
CA GLY A 387 46.01 26.19 4.99
C GLY A 387 46.12 26.00 3.48
N GLU A 388 47.35 25.83 2.98
CA GLU A 388 47.57 25.45 1.57
C GLU A 388 47.09 24.01 1.35
N ARG A 389 46.28 23.79 0.32
CA ARG A 389 45.80 22.45 -0.03
C ARG A 389 46.92 21.61 -0.65
N THR A 390 46.98 20.34 -0.29
CA THR A 390 47.94 19.37 -0.85
C THR A 390 47.48 18.78 -2.18
N ASP A 391 46.19 18.81 -2.51
CA ASP A 391 45.62 18.11 -3.69
C ASP A 391 44.53 18.92 -4.41
N TRP A 392 44.11 18.46 -5.59
CA TRP A 392 43.02 19.03 -6.40
C TRP A 392 41.64 18.41 -6.07
N ASP A 393 41.46 18.00 -4.81
CA ASP A 393 40.28 17.28 -4.30
C ASP A 393 38.93 18.00 -4.52
N THR A 394 38.97 19.32 -4.65
CA THR A 394 37.78 20.17 -4.88
C THR A 394 37.55 20.56 -6.34
N ASP A 395 38.49 20.28 -7.25
CA ASP A 395 38.31 20.57 -8.67
C ASP A 395 37.28 19.61 -9.27
N SER A 396 36.25 20.16 -9.92
CA SER A 396 35.16 19.33 -10.44
C SER A 396 35.55 18.37 -11.55
N ARG A 397 36.70 18.60 -12.19
CA ARG A 397 37.23 17.75 -13.25
C ARG A 397 37.97 16.54 -12.70
N VAL A 398 38.52 16.60 -11.48
CA VAL A 398 39.36 15.53 -10.94
C VAL A 398 38.52 14.32 -10.58
N ILE A 399 38.94 13.15 -11.06
CA ILE A 399 38.26 11.89 -10.76
C ILE A 399 38.38 11.59 -9.26
N SER A 400 37.27 11.19 -8.65
CA SER A 400 37.21 10.88 -7.22
C SER A 400 36.02 9.97 -6.92
N MET A 401 36.02 9.38 -5.72
CA MET A 401 34.87 8.63 -5.20
C MET A 401 33.58 9.47 -5.20
N ALA A 402 33.68 10.78 -4.94
CA ALA A 402 32.53 11.67 -5.01
C ALA A 402 31.95 11.76 -6.43
N ARG A 403 32.80 11.79 -7.47
CA ARG A 403 32.36 11.77 -8.87
C ARG A 403 31.74 10.43 -9.27
N LEU A 404 32.29 9.32 -8.78
CA LEU A 404 31.66 8.02 -8.97
C LEU A 404 30.26 8.00 -8.31
N PHE A 405 30.11 8.52 -7.10
CA PHE A 405 28.81 8.59 -6.42
C PHE A 405 27.81 9.50 -7.14
N GLU A 406 28.25 10.64 -7.67
CA GLU A 406 27.41 11.51 -8.50
C GLU A 406 26.99 10.81 -9.80
N HIS A 407 27.90 10.11 -10.47
CA HIS A 407 27.64 9.38 -11.72
C HIS A 407 26.67 8.21 -11.52
N THR A 408 26.84 7.46 -10.43
CA THR A 408 26.07 6.23 -10.12
C THR A 408 24.79 6.49 -9.33
N ASN A 409 24.66 7.69 -8.76
CA ASN A 409 23.59 8.10 -7.86
C ASN A 409 23.50 7.28 -6.55
N ILE A 410 24.63 6.76 -6.09
CA ILE A 410 24.77 5.98 -4.85
C ILE A 410 25.50 6.81 -3.79
N SER A 411 25.18 6.60 -2.52
CA SER A 411 25.80 7.35 -1.40
C SER A 411 26.97 6.64 -0.73
N LYS A 412 27.05 5.30 -0.79
CA LYS A 412 28.14 4.52 -0.18
C LYS A 412 28.23 3.09 -0.74
N PHE A 413 29.39 2.47 -0.53
CA PHE A 413 29.58 1.03 -0.68
C PHE A 413 29.15 0.30 0.60
N THR A 414 28.44 -0.81 0.46
CA THR A 414 28.10 -1.69 1.59
C THR A 414 29.12 -2.80 1.80
N ASN A 415 29.76 -3.27 0.73
CA ASN A 415 30.84 -4.24 0.78
C ASN A 415 32.19 -3.52 0.93
N LYS A 416 32.93 -3.82 2.00
CA LYS A 416 34.22 -3.21 2.32
C LYS A 416 35.29 -3.54 1.26
N GLU A 417 35.33 -4.77 0.76
CA GLU A 417 36.28 -5.18 -0.28
C GLU A 417 36.05 -4.40 -1.58
N CYS A 418 34.79 -4.31 -2.03
CA CYS A 418 34.43 -3.54 -3.22
C CYS A 418 34.76 -2.05 -3.04
N HIS A 419 34.59 -1.50 -1.83
CA HIS A 419 34.99 -0.13 -1.53
C HIS A 419 36.50 0.10 -1.70
N GLU A 420 37.32 -0.81 -1.15
CA GLU A 420 38.78 -0.73 -1.27
C GLU A 420 39.27 -0.89 -2.72
N ILE A 421 38.63 -1.78 -3.49
CA ILE A 421 38.89 -1.93 -4.93
C ILE A 421 38.62 -0.62 -5.66
N ALA A 422 37.45 -0.02 -5.45
CA ALA A 422 37.05 1.21 -6.12
C ALA A 422 37.99 2.38 -5.79
N ILE A 423 38.41 2.51 -4.53
CA ILE A 423 39.38 3.54 -4.11
C ILE A 423 40.69 3.39 -4.88
N LYS A 424 41.28 2.19 -4.87
CA LYS A 424 42.58 1.94 -5.53
C LYS A 424 42.54 2.26 -7.02
N LEU A 425 41.46 1.86 -7.70
CA LEU A 425 41.29 2.13 -9.13
C LEU A 425 41.13 3.61 -9.44
N ILE A 426 40.38 4.36 -8.60
CA ILE A 426 40.20 5.80 -8.78
C ILE A 426 41.49 6.56 -8.48
N GLU A 427 42.23 6.17 -7.43
CA GLU A 427 43.52 6.78 -7.10
C GLU A 427 44.55 6.54 -8.21
N ASP A 428 44.62 5.31 -8.74
CA ASP A 428 45.48 4.99 -9.89
C ASP A 428 45.08 5.81 -11.12
N ALA A 429 43.78 5.88 -11.44
CA ALA A 429 43.28 6.68 -12.57
C ALA A 429 43.59 8.18 -12.43
N ARG A 430 43.52 8.71 -11.20
CA ARG A 430 43.86 10.11 -10.90
C ARG A 430 45.36 10.35 -11.06
N ASP A 431 46.18 9.62 -10.32
CA ASP A 431 47.59 9.95 -10.08
C ASP A 431 48.49 9.49 -11.22
N ASN A 432 48.17 8.34 -11.84
CA ASN A 432 48.98 7.76 -12.90
C ASN A 432 48.52 8.11 -14.32
N TYR A 433 47.28 8.59 -14.49
CA TYR A 433 46.73 8.89 -15.81
C TYR A 433 46.24 10.33 -15.93
N GLN A 434 45.18 10.71 -15.21
CA GLN A 434 44.53 12.01 -15.38
C GLN A 434 45.49 13.19 -15.15
N LEU A 435 46.22 13.19 -14.04
CA LEU A 435 47.16 14.26 -13.70
C LEU A 435 48.38 14.32 -14.65
N LYS A 436 48.63 13.25 -15.41
CA LYS A 436 49.67 13.18 -16.44
C LYS A 436 49.13 13.46 -17.85
N GLY A 437 47.85 13.84 -17.97
CA GLY A 437 47.20 14.08 -19.26
C GLY A 437 46.99 12.81 -20.10
N LYS A 438 46.97 11.64 -19.47
CA LYS A 438 46.74 10.34 -20.13
C LYS A 438 45.34 9.83 -19.84
N THR A 439 44.81 9.03 -20.76
CA THR A 439 43.53 8.33 -20.60
C THR A 439 43.76 6.98 -19.91
N TYR A 440 42.91 6.64 -18.95
CA TYR A 440 42.94 5.34 -18.27
C TYR A 440 42.60 4.22 -19.27
N PRO A 441 43.21 3.02 -19.21
CA PRO A 441 42.93 1.96 -20.16
C PRO A 441 41.46 1.49 -20.08
N LEU A 442 40.84 1.23 -21.24
CA LEU A 442 39.52 0.62 -21.31
C LEU A 442 39.62 -0.88 -20.94
N PRO A 443 38.70 -1.45 -20.14
CA PRO A 443 38.73 -2.87 -19.84
C PRO A 443 38.38 -3.71 -21.07
N GLU A 444 38.83 -4.96 -21.13
CA GLU A 444 38.39 -5.91 -22.15
C GLU A 444 36.90 -6.19 -22.03
N SER A 445 36.13 -6.04 -23.12
CA SER A 445 34.67 -6.17 -23.09
C SER A 445 34.20 -7.49 -22.50
N ASN A 446 33.30 -7.42 -21.52
CA ASN A 446 32.71 -8.59 -20.87
C ASN A 446 31.18 -8.56 -21.00
N SER A 447 30.67 -9.06 -22.12
CA SER A 447 29.22 -9.08 -22.40
C SER A 447 28.40 -9.85 -21.35
N LYS A 448 29.01 -10.79 -20.62
CA LYS A 448 28.33 -11.56 -19.57
C LYS A 448 28.06 -10.68 -18.35
N LEU A 449 29.07 -9.95 -17.87
CA LEU A 449 28.91 -9.02 -16.76
C LEU A 449 27.95 -7.88 -17.13
N GLU A 450 28.08 -7.31 -18.33
CA GLU A 450 27.19 -6.25 -18.82
C GLU A 450 25.72 -6.68 -18.80
N LYS A 451 25.40 -7.88 -19.31
CA LYS A 451 24.02 -8.42 -19.26
C LYS A 451 23.58 -8.77 -17.84
N GLN A 452 24.46 -9.30 -17.01
CA GLN A 452 24.15 -9.73 -15.64
C GLN A 452 23.78 -8.57 -14.71
N PHE A 453 24.47 -7.43 -14.88
CA PHE A 453 24.32 -6.24 -14.03
C PHE A 453 23.50 -5.13 -14.69
N GLN A 454 22.92 -5.37 -15.87
CA GLN A 454 21.92 -4.49 -16.43
C GLN A 454 20.74 -4.36 -15.43
N ARG A 455 20.30 -3.12 -15.20
CA ARG A 455 19.15 -2.86 -14.34
C ARG A 455 17.91 -3.51 -14.95
N LYS A 456 17.17 -4.25 -14.14
CA LYS A 456 15.88 -4.82 -14.52
C LYS A 456 14.79 -3.88 -14.04
N GLU A 457 14.18 -3.14 -14.97
CA GLU A 457 12.93 -2.43 -14.69
C GLU A 457 11.83 -3.45 -14.41
N ARG A 458 10.96 -3.14 -13.44
CA ARG A 458 9.88 -4.03 -13.00
C ARG A 458 8.54 -3.41 -13.38
N PRO A 459 7.55 -4.22 -13.80
CA PRO A 459 6.20 -3.72 -13.97
C PRO A 459 5.60 -3.33 -12.62
N ILE A 460 4.65 -2.39 -12.65
CA ILE A 460 3.85 -1.98 -11.50
C ILE A 460 2.83 -3.06 -11.15
N ILE A 461 2.25 -3.71 -12.17
CA ILE A 461 1.28 -4.79 -12.01
C ILE A 461 1.73 -6.01 -12.80
N LYS A 462 1.64 -7.18 -12.17
CA LYS A 462 1.70 -8.50 -12.82
C LYS A 462 0.35 -9.22 -12.73
N ASP A 463 0.08 -10.07 -13.70
CA ASP A 463 -1.04 -11.02 -13.63
C ASP A 463 -0.68 -12.27 -12.80
N ASP A 464 -1.59 -13.24 -12.78
CA ASP A 464 -1.41 -14.51 -12.05
C ASP A 464 -0.38 -15.45 -12.69
N GLU A 465 -0.03 -15.21 -13.95
CA GLU A 465 1.00 -15.92 -14.72
C GLU A 465 2.37 -15.21 -14.66
N GLU A 466 2.49 -14.18 -13.80
CA GLU A 466 3.65 -13.31 -13.65
C GLU A 466 4.01 -12.46 -14.87
N ASN A 467 3.13 -12.37 -15.88
CA ASN A 467 3.31 -11.48 -17.02
C ASN A 467 3.12 -10.02 -16.58
N ALA A 468 3.86 -9.12 -17.22
CA ALA A 468 3.74 -7.70 -16.97
C ALA A 468 2.44 -7.13 -17.58
N VAL A 469 1.61 -6.51 -16.74
CA VAL A 469 0.30 -5.94 -17.13
C VAL A 469 0.35 -4.43 -17.26
N LEU A 470 1.06 -3.75 -16.36
CA LEU A 470 1.19 -2.29 -16.36
C LEU A 470 2.63 -1.91 -16.04
N TRP A 471 3.24 -1.13 -16.91
CA TRP A 471 4.59 -0.61 -16.74
C TRP A 471 4.61 0.83 -16.18
N PRO A 472 5.73 1.27 -15.60
CA PRO A 472 5.85 2.62 -15.04
C PRO A 472 5.47 3.75 -16.01
N GLU A 473 5.87 3.68 -17.27
CA GLU A 473 5.54 4.70 -18.26
C GLU A 473 4.06 4.72 -18.68
N GLU A 474 3.36 3.60 -18.51
CA GLU A 474 1.93 3.46 -18.82
C GLU A 474 1.05 3.87 -17.62
N ALA A 475 1.64 4.11 -16.45
CA ALA A 475 0.90 4.44 -15.24
C ALA A 475 0.72 5.95 -15.06
N LEU A 476 -0.49 6.35 -14.70
CA LEU A 476 -0.89 7.75 -14.54
C LEU A 476 -0.09 8.49 -13.46
N LEU A 477 0.23 7.81 -12.34
CA LEU A 477 0.85 8.44 -11.16
C LEU A 477 2.36 8.21 -11.08
N VAL A 478 3.08 8.59 -12.14
CA VAL A 478 4.55 8.58 -12.17
C VAL A 478 5.09 10.00 -12.29
N ILE A 479 6.00 10.37 -11.40
CA ILE A 479 6.55 11.73 -11.28
C ILE A 479 8.08 11.70 -11.34
N PRO A 480 8.75 12.81 -11.68
CA PRO A 480 10.18 12.93 -11.45
C PRO A 480 10.49 12.77 -9.95
N LYS A 481 11.59 12.10 -9.63
CA LYS A 481 11.93 11.81 -8.23
C LYS A 481 12.19 13.10 -7.47
N TYR A 482 11.56 13.22 -6.30
CA TYR A 482 11.58 14.43 -5.46
C TYR A 482 10.92 15.67 -6.11
N SER A 483 10.02 15.54 -7.08
CA SER A 483 9.27 16.68 -7.61
C SER A 483 8.26 17.25 -6.61
N LEU A 484 7.69 16.40 -5.76
CA LEU A 484 6.67 16.78 -4.76
C LEU A 484 7.26 16.99 -3.36
N THR A 485 8.55 17.34 -3.23
CA THR A 485 9.16 17.67 -1.93
C THR A 485 10.03 18.92 -2.00
N SER A 486 9.91 19.79 -1.01
CA SER A 486 10.79 20.96 -0.87
C SER A 486 12.18 20.63 -0.29
N LYS A 487 12.33 19.48 0.37
CA LYS A 487 13.57 19.09 1.08
C LYS A 487 14.71 18.71 0.15
N ARG A 488 14.40 18.32 -1.09
CA ARG A 488 15.38 17.79 -2.05
C ARG A 488 15.10 18.39 -3.42
N ARG A 489 16.17 18.77 -4.13
CA ARG A 489 16.06 19.17 -5.53
C ARG A 489 15.51 18.00 -6.36
N THR A 490 14.57 18.32 -7.25
CA THR A 490 14.02 17.37 -8.22
C THR A 490 15.14 16.72 -9.04
N LYS A 491 15.10 15.40 -9.15
CA LYS A 491 16.00 14.63 -10.00
C LYS A 491 15.33 14.39 -11.34
N HIS A 492 15.73 15.16 -12.36
CA HIS A 492 15.20 15.05 -13.72
C HIS A 492 15.74 13.85 -14.51
N ASN A 493 16.49 12.94 -13.87
CA ASN A 493 17.02 11.72 -14.50
C ASN A 493 16.52 10.43 -13.82
N GLU A 494 15.63 10.54 -12.84
CA GLU A 494 14.99 9.43 -12.15
C GLU A 494 13.50 9.70 -12.01
N TYR A 495 12.69 8.68 -12.22
CA TYR A 495 11.26 8.72 -11.94
C TYR A 495 10.96 8.13 -10.56
N TYR A 496 9.73 8.34 -10.09
CA TYR A 496 9.17 7.75 -8.88
C TYR A 496 7.70 7.43 -9.12
N PHE A 497 7.31 6.19 -8.83
CA PHE A 497 5.90 5.78 -8.85
C PHE A 497 5.22 6.21 -7.55
N VAL A 498 4.11 6.95 -7.62
CA VAL A 498 3.40 7.39 -6.40
C VAL A 498 2.61 6.21 -5.84
N SER A 499 3.14 5.59 -4.79
CA SER A 499 2.50 4.45 -4.13
C SER A 499 1.33 4.84 -3.23
N ASP A 500 0.53 3.85 -2.83
CA ASP A 500 -0.49 3.94 -1.79
C ASP A 500 0.04 4.58 -0.49
N GLY A 501 1.26 4.23 -0.08
CA GLY A 501 1.92 4.83 1.07
C GLY A 501 2.25 6.32 0.88
N GLY A 502 2.51 6.77 -0.35
CA GLY A 502 2.70 8.19 -0.67
C GLY A 502 1.42 9.00 -0.50
N ILE A 503 0.32 8.50 -1.09
CA ILE A 503 -1.02 9.10 -0.96
C ILE A 503 -1.47 9.09 0.51
N SER A 504 -1.29 7.97 1.23
CA SER A 504 -1.64 7.85 2.64
C SER A 504 -0.84 8.82 3.52
N ARG A 505 0.46 8.99 3.25
CA ARG A 505 1.33 9.93 3.96
C ARG A 505 0.93 11.37 3.71
N TRP A 506 0.49 11.72 2.50
CA TRP A 506 -0.03 13.06 2.23
C TRP A 506 -1.35 13.32 2.98
N LEU A 507 -2.26 12.36 2.98
CA LEU A 507 -3.55 12.48 3.65
C LEU A 507 -3.39 12.53 5.19
N CYS A 508 -2.57 11.64 5.75
CA CYS A 508 -2.48 11.41 7.20
C CYS A 508 -1.22 11.99 7.88
N GLY A 509 -0.17 12.38 7.13
CA GLY A 509 1.15 12.78 7.65
C GLY A 509 2.13 11.61 7.91
N GLU A 510 3.44 11.89 8.05
CA GLU A 510 4.50 10.86 8.26
C GLU A 510 4.42 10.13 9.61
N LEU A 511 3.97 10.83 10.67
CA LEU A 511 3.84 10.29 12.03
C LEU A 511 2.40 10.38 12.55
N ARG A 512 1.43 10.61 11.66
CA ARG A 512 0.13 11.19 12.06
C ARG A 512 0.32 12.50 12.85
N SER A 513 1.38 13.25 12.55
CA SER A 513 1.67 14.53 13.21
C SER A 513 0.58 15.54 12.87
N LEU A 514 0.04 16.17 13.92
CA LEU A 514 -1.23 16.91 13.87
C LEU A 514 -1.08 18.42 13.68
N GLY A 515 0.12 19.02 13.67
CA GLY A 515 0.14 20.48 13.81
C GLY A 515 1.48 21.18 13.88
N THR A 516 2.26 21.14 12.81
CA THR A 516 3.31 22.14 12.61
C THR A 516 3.10 23.01 11.37
N GLY A 517 2.06 22.73 10.57
CA GLY A 517 1.80 23.39 9.28
C GLY A 517 2.88 23.09 8.24
N LYS A 518 3.73 22.08 8.46
CA LYS A 518 4.84 21.75 7.58
C LYS A 518 4.41 20.77 6.51
N GLU A 519 5.23 20.66 5.47
CA GLU A 519 5.00 19.78 4.34
C GLU A 519 4.74 18.29 4.72
N GLU A 520 5.29 17.80 5.84
CA GLU A 520 5.13 16.40 6.28
C GLU A 520 3.89 16.12 7.14
N ASP A 521 3.14 17.16 7.53
CA ASP A 521 1.91 16.99 8.30
C ASP A 521 0.79 16.41 7.44
N SER A 522 -0.39 16.20 8.02
CA SER A 522 -1.58 15.86 7.23
C SER A 522 -2.04 17.03 6.36
N VAL A 523 -2.71 16.74 5.24
CA VAL A 523 -3.38 17.78 4.43
C VAL A 523 -4.38 18.59 5.26
N PHE A 524 -5.08 17.94 6.19
CA PHE A 524 -6.04 18.58 7.08
C PHE A 524 -5.37 19.68 7.93
N SER A 525 -4.18 19.40 8.47
CA SER A 525 -3.42 20.39 9.26
C SER A 525 -2.91 21.54 8.38
N ARG A 526 -2.37 21.24 7.19
CA ARG A 526 -1.86 22.26 6.27
C ARG A 526 -2.94 23.21 5.77
N LEU A 527 -4.11 22.67 5.43
CA LEU A 527 -5.22 23.45 4.88
C LEU A 527 -6.19 23.98 5.95
N ASN A 528 -5.91 23.68 7.22
CA ASN A 528 -6.75 24.02 8.37
C ASN A 528 -8.20 23.53 8.22
N ILE A 529 -8.36 22.26 7.82
CA ILE A 529 -9.68 21.62 7.69
C ILE A 529 -10.12 21.15 9.07
N ILE A 530 -11.24 21.69 9.53
CA ILE A 530 -11.82 21.38 10.84
C ILE A 530 -12.94 20.36 10.67
N ASP A 531 -12.97 19.37 11.55
CA ASP A 531 -14.10 18.46 11.65
C ASP A 531 -15.21 19.13 12.48
N PRO A 532 -16.39 19.40 11.90
CA PRO A 532 -17.49 20.03 12.63
C PRO A 532 -17.99 19.22 13.83
N LYS A 533 -17.74 17.90 13.86
CA LYS A 533 -18.16 17.03 14.96
C LYS A 533 -17.30 17.22 16.21
N THR A 534 -16.01 17.50 16.02
CA THR A 534 -15.03 17.50 17.12
C THR A 534 -14.41 18.87 17.38
N GLU A 535 -14.67 19.84 16.50
CA GLU A 535 -14.04 21.18 16.49
C GLU A 535 -12.50 21.15 16.43
N ALA A 536 -11.93 20.00 16.08
CA ALA A 536 -10.49 19.79 15.93
C ALA A 536 -10.11 19.62 14.46
N ILE A 537 -8.80 19.62 14.18
CA ILE A 537 -8.28 19.30 12.85
C ILE A 537 -8.78 17.92 12.43
N ALA A 538 -9.40 17.86 11.25
CA ALA A 538 -9.97 16.64 10.70
C ALA A 538 -8.93 15.52 10.56
N LYS A 539 -9.39 14.27 10.72
CA LYS A 539 -8.53 13.11 10.62
C LYS A 539 -9.29 11.89 10.14
N PHE A 540 -8.95 11.43 8.95
CA PHE A 540 -9.39 10.13 8.45
C PHE A 540 -8.34 9.52 7.50
N THR A 541 -8.54 8.25 7.18
CA THR A 541 -7.74 7.44 6.26
C THR A 541 -8.50 7.18 4.96
N SER A 542 -7.81 6.77 3.90
CA SER A 542 -8.46 6.38 2.64
C SER A 542 -9.50 5.26 2.81
N HIS A 543 -9.36 4.43 3.84
CA HIS A 543 -10.33 3.39 4.17
C HIS A 543 -11.67 3.98 4.61
N ASP A 544 -11.65 5.08 5.36
CA ASP A 544 -12.85 5.76 5.88
C ASP A 544 -13.72 6.36 4.77
N ILE A 545 -13.12 6.78 3.65
CA ILE A 545 -13.85 7.22 2.45
C ILE A 545 -14.78 6.12 1.94
N ARG A 546 -14.33 4.86 1.96
CA ARG A 546 -15.14 3.72 1.51
C ARG A 546 -16.25 3.37 2.50
N HIS A 547 -16.04 3.60 3.79
CA HIS A 547 -17.11 3.53 4.80
C HIS A 547 -18.17 4.60 4.52
N TRP A 548 -17.72 5.84 4.29
CA TRP A 548 -18.57 6.97 3.95
C TRP A 548 -19.40 6.70 2.68
N LEU A 549 -18.76 6.40 1.55
CA LEU A 549 -19.46 6.10 0.30
C LEU A 549 -20.41 4.90 0.44
N THR A 550 -19.98 3.80 1.09
CA THR A 550 -20.86 2.64 1.30
C THR A 550 -22.13 3.05 2.05
N THR A 551 -21.96 3.81 3.13
CA THR A 551 -23.08 4.22 3.99
C THR A 551 -24.03 5.13 3.21
N TYR A 552 -23.51 6.14 2.49
CA TYR A 552 -24.34 7.05 1.70
C TYR A 552 -25.04 6.38 0.52
N TYR A 553 -24.42 5.40 -0.15
CA TYR A 553 -25.10 4.65 -1.21
C TYR A 553 -26.26 3.81 -0.65
N LEU A 554 -26.06 3.16 0.49
CA LEU A 554 -27.11 2.38 1.16
C LEU A 554 -28.25 3.30 1.65
N GLU A 555 -27.92 4.42 2.28
CA GLU A 555 -28.91 5.42 2.73
C GLU A 555 -29.65 6.07 1.56
N GLY A 556 -28.98 6.21 0.40
CA GLY A 556 -29.59 6.65 -0.86
C GLY A 556 -30.46 5.60 -1.56
N GLY A 557 -30.63 4.41 -0.97
CA GLY A 557 -31.49 3.34 -1.49
C GLY A 557 -30.83 2.39 -2.49
N MET A 558 -29.50 2.47 -2.68
CA MET A 558 -28.80 1.51 -3.55
C MET A 558 -28.78 0.11 -2.88
N PRO A 559 -29.19 -0.96 -3.58
CA PRO A 559 -29.14 -2.31 -3.03
C PRO A 559 -27.72 -2.73 -2.60
N SER A 560 -27.63 -3.47 -1.49
CA SER A 560 -26.36 -3.94 -0.91
C SER A 560 -25.50 -4.70 -1.93
N GLU A 561 -26.11 -5.54 -2.76
CA GLU A 561 -25.43 -6.26 -3.84
C GLU A 561 -24.80 -5.32 -4.88
N GLN A 562 -25.53 -4.27 -5.29
CA GLN A 562 -25.02 -3.28 -6.23
C GLN A 562 -23.85 -2.48 -5.62
N VAL A 563 -23.95 -2.10 -4.35
CA VAL A 563 -22.84 -1.46 -3.62
C VAL A 563 -21.64 -2.40 -3.53
N ALA A 564 -21.85 -3.70 -3.33
CA ALA A 564 -20.78 -4.69 -3.27
C ALA A 564 -20.08 -4.85 -4.63
N LEU A 565 -20.85 -4.91 -5.73
CA LEU A 565 -20.36 -4.92 -7.10
C LEU A 565 -19.58 -3.64 -7.41
N LEU A 566 -20.13 -2.47 -7.06
CA LEU A 566 -19.46 -1.18 -7.20
C LEU A 566 -18.11 -1.19 -6.49
N PHE A 567 -17.99 -1.80 -5.32
CA PHE A 567 -16.72 -1.82 -4.57
C PHE A 567 -15.85 -3.06 -4.82
N ASN A 568 -16.21 -3.87 -5.82
CA ASN A 568 -15.62 -5.16 -6.18
C ASN A 568 -15.31 -6.02 -4.93
N ARG A 569 -16.37 -6.26 -4.16
CA ARG A 569 -16.37 -7.06 -2.92
C ARG A 569 -17.57 -8.00 -2.90
N SER A 570 -17.54 -9.02 -2.04
CA SER A 570 -18.73 -9.80 -1.76
C SER A 570 -19.68 -9.01 -0.86
N GLU A 571 -20.97 -9.25 -1.00
CA GLU A 571 -22.01 -8.54 -0.26
C GLU A 571 -21.85 -8.67 1.26
N ALA A 572 -21.47 -9.85 1.76
CA ALA A 572 -21.19 -10.08 3.19
C ALA A 572 -20.09 -9.15 3.75
N GLN A 573 -19.23 -8.58 2.90
CA GLN A 573 -18.22 -7.60 3.33
C GLN A 573 -18.82 -6.23 3.61
N ASN A 574 -20.01 -5.90 3.09
CA ASN A 574 -20.68 -4.62 3.32
C ASN A 574 -20.94 -4.35 4.80
N HIS A 575 -21.25 -5.36 5.61
CA HIS A 575 -21.54 -5.18 7.03
C HIS A 575 -20.40 -4.51 7.82
N VAL A 576 -19.15 -4.64 7.35
CA VAL A 576 -17.99 -3.97 7.97
C VAL A 576 -17.96 -2.48 7.58
N TYR A 577 -18.39 -2.15 6.36
CA TYR A 577 -18.33 -0.79 5.81
C TYR A 577 -19.57 0.05 6.10
N ASP A 578 -20.73 -0.58 6.22
CA ASP A 578 -22.00 0.05 6.54
C ASP A 578 -21.98 0.63 7.97
N GLN A 579 -21.95 1.95 8.07
CA GLN A 579 -22.01 2.70 9.33
C GLN A 579 -23.40 3.30 9.59
N THR A 580 -24.44 2.86 8.87
CA THR A 580 -25.80 3.38 9.05
C THR A 580 -26.20 3.28 10.52
N LEU A 581 -26.61 4.42 11.10
CA LEU A 581 -27.00 4.50 12.50
C LEU A 581 -28.32 3.78 12.73
N SER A 582 -28.53 3.27 13.94
CA SER A 582 -29.81 2.68 14.34
C SER A 582 -30.97 3.66 14.15
N THR A 583 -30.76 4.95 14.45
CA THR A 583 -31.74 6.02 14.27
C THR A 583 -32.14 6.24 12.82
N THR A 584 -31.18 6.16 11.89
CA THR A 584 -31.46 6.27 10.44
C THR A 584 -32.27 5.07 9.97
N ARG A 585 -31.90 3.84 10.37
CA ARG A 585 -32.69 2.64 10.06
C ARG A 585 -34.10 2.70 10.64
N LEU A 586 -34.24 3.22 11.86
CA LEU A 586 -35.53 3.43 12.50
C LEU A 586 -36.39 4.45 11.72
N LYS A 587 -35.79 5.52 11.20
CA LYS A 587 -36.47 6.48 10.32
C LYS A 587 -36.93 5.82 9.01
N SER A 588 -36.10 4.99 8.38
CA SER A 588 -36.50 4.24 7.18
C SER A 588 -37.68 3.31 7.47
N LEU A 589 -37.63 2.54 8.57
CA LEU A 589 -38.74 1.68 8.98
C LEU A 589 -40.00 2.49 9.30
N LYS A 590 -39.89 3.66 9.95
CA LYS A 590 -41.02 4.60 10.14
C LYS A 590 -41.63 5.01 8.81
N ASN A 591 -40.81 5.37 7.82
CA ASN A 591 -41.29 5.78 6.50
C ASN A 591 -41.96 4.59 5.78
N SER A 592 -41.37 3.40 5.85
CA SER A 592 -41.96 2.18 5.29
C SER A 592 -43.34 1.86 5.91
N ILE A 593 -43.49 2.01 7.22
CA ILE A 593 -44.79 1.90 7.91
C ILE A 593 -45.78 2.96 7.38
N LYS A 594 -45.33 4.21 7.21
CA LYS A 594 -46.17 5.31 6.71
C LYS A 594 -46.66 5.10 5.28
N GLU A 595 -45.85 4.45 4.46
CA GLU A 595 -46.11 4.16 3.05
C GLU A 595 -46.88 2.85 2.85
N GLY A 596 -47.14 2.08 3.91
CA GLY A 596 -47.83 0.79 3.84
C GLY A 596 -46.96 -0.36 3.33
N ASN A 597 -45.64 -0.18 3.35
CA ASN A 597 -44.65 -1.15 2.89
C ASN A 597 -44.08 -2.03 4.02
N ALA A 598 -44.49 -1.79 5.26
CA ALA A 598 -44.13 -2.61 6.41
C ALA A 598 -45.32 -3.47 6.88
N ILE A 599 -45.01 -4.64 7.41
CA ILE A 599 -46.00 -5.56 7.99
C ILE A 599 -45.72 -5.82 9.48
N GLY A 600 -46.76 -6.20 10.21
CA GLY A 600 -46.71 -6.49 11.64
C GLY A 600 -47.59 -5.56 12.45
N HIS A 601 -47.78 -5.88 13.73
CA HIS A 601 -48.82 -5.27 14.56
C HIS A 601 -48.74 -3.73 14.63
N VAL A 602 -47.53 -3.19 14.69
CA VAL A 602 -47.31 -1.72 14.70
C VAL A 602 -47.74 -1.09 13.36
N ALA A 603 -47.42 -1.73 12.24
CA ALA A 603 -47.78 -1.23 10.91
C ALA A 603 -49.30 -1.33 10.66
N ASP A 604 -49.92 -2.44 11.06
CA ASP A 604 -51.36 -2.66 10.94
C ASP A 604 -52.14 -1.67 11.81
N THR A 605 -51.70 -1.47 13.05
CA THR A 605 -52.33 -0.53 13.99
C THR A 605 -52.16 0.91 13.52
N TYR A 606 -50.98 1.28 13.01
CA TYR A 606 -50.76 2.60 12.41
C TYR A 606 -51.72 2.84 11.24
N SER A 607 -51.81 1.89 10.31
CA SER A 607 -52.70 1.97 9.14
C SER A 607 -54.16 2.13 9.56
N ASN A 608 -54.60 1.34 10.56
CA ASN A 608 -55.95 1.43 11.12
C ASN A 608 -56.23 2.80 11.76
N ILE A 609 -55.34 3.32 12.61
CA ILE A 609 -55.53 4.64 13.23
C ILE A 609 -55.50 5.74 12.16
N ALA A 610 -54.62 5.62 11.16
CA ALA A 610 -54.46 6.60 10.09
C ALA A 610 -55.74 6.76 9.23
N THR A 611 -56.63 5.76 9.19
CA THR A 611 -57.94 5.88 8.52
C THR A 611 -58.87 6.89 9.21
N TYR A 612 -58.72 7.11 10.52
CA TYR A 612 -59.58 8.00 11.31
C TYR A 612 -58.87 9.31 11.70
N SER A 613 -57.57 9.25 12.00
CA SER A 613 -56.78 10.41 12.44
C SER A 613 -55.29 10.23 12.14
N ARG A 614 -54.78 11.02 11.19
CA ARG A 614 -53.35 11.03 10.87
C ARG A 614 -52.49 11.49 12.05
N LYS A 615 -52.98 12.47 12.83
CA LYS A 615 -52.27 13.00 14.00
C LYS A 615 -52.05 11.93 15.06
N GLN A 616 -53.10 11.17 15.42
CA GLN A 616 -53.01 10.10 16.42
C GLN A 616 -52.16 8.93 15.91
N ALA A 617 -52.19 8.64 14.60
CA ALA A 617 -51.34 7.61 14.01
C ALA A 617 -49.85 7.98 14.12
N GLU A 618 -49.49 9.24 13.85
CA GLU A 618 -48.12 9.74 14.02
C GLU A 618 -47.67 9.68 15.49
N GLU A 619 -48.51 10.11 16.44
CA GLU A 619 -48.24 10.03 17.89
C GLU A 619 -48.03 8.56 18.35
N TYR A 620 -48.86 7.64 17.87
CA TYR A 620 -48.72 6.20 18.13
C TYR A 620 -47.40 5.65 17.59
N LEU A 621 -47.08 5.95 16.33
CA LEU A 621 -45.86 5.49 15.70
C LEU A 621 -44.62 6.02 16.43
N GLU A 622 -44.64 7.29 16.82
CA GLU A 622 -43.57 7.91 17.59
C GLU A 622 -43.37 7.20 18.95
N ALA A 623 -44.45 6.93 19.68
CA ALA A 623 -44.39 6.21 20.95
C ALA A 623 -43.86 4.77 20.81
N CYS A 624 -44.34 4.00 19.82
CA CYS A 624 -43.91 2.62 19.61
C CYS A 624 -42.44 2.51 19.20
N THR A 625 -41.96 3.46 18.39
CA THR A 625 -40.58 3.44 17.90
C THR A 625 -39.52 3.80 18.95
N LEU A 626 -39.88 4.52 20.03
CA LEU A 626 -38.96 4.81 21.14
C LEU A 626 -38.44 3.54 21.85
N GLN A 627 -39.23 2.47 21.82
CA GLN A 627 -38.93 1.21 22.49
C GLN A 627 -38.53 0.10 21.50
N MET A 628 -38.35 0.46 20.21
CA MET A 628 -38.14 -0.54 19.16
C MET A 628 -36.66 -0.94 19.05
N ASN A 629 -36.39 -2.21 19.31
CA ASN A 629 -35.07 -2.82 19.16
C ASN A 629 -34.89 -3.32 17.72
N LEU A 630 -34.00 -2.69 16.95
CA LEU A 630 -33.73 -3.12 15.57
C LEU A 630 -32.86 -4.39 15.55
N MET A 631 -33.30 -5.38 14.79
CA MET A 631 -32.64 -6.66 14.58
C MET A 631 -32.38 -6.89 13.08
N PRO A 632 -31.47 -7.81 12.69
CA PRO A 632 -31.16 -8.07 11.27
C PRO A 632 -32.37 -8.48 10.41
N HIS A 633 -33.39 -9.09 11.02
CA HIS A 633 -34.60 -9.57 10.35
C HIS A 633 -35.83 -8.68 10.65
N GLY A 634 -35.67 -7.45 11.15
CA GLY A 634 -36.77 -6.51 11.42
C GLY A 634 -36.68 -5.79 12.77
N GLY A 635 -37.69 -4.99 13.10
CA GLY A 635 -37.79 -4.25 14.37
C GLY A 635 -38.62 -4.98 15.42
N CYS A 636 -38.14 -5.08 16.66
CA CYS A 636 -38.88 -5.62 17.80
C CYS A 636 -39.43 -4.50 18.68
N SER A 637 -40.76 -4.35 18.76
CA SER A 637 -41.43 -3.37 19.62
C SER A 637 -41.55 -3.81 21.08
N LEU A 638 -41.03 -4.98 21.46
CA LEU A 638 -41.04 -5.45 22.85
C LEU A 638 -40.10 -4.58 23.69
N ASN A 639 -40.53 -4.22 24.90
CA ASN A 639 -39.69 -3.56 25.89
C ASN A 639 -39.00 -4.59 26.79
N TRP A 640 -37.74 -4.91 26.47
CA TRP A 640 -36.96 -5.94 27.15
C TRP A 640 -36.61 -5.59 28.60
N GLY A 641 -36.71 -4.31 28.98
CA GLY A 641 -36.51 -3.87 30.36
C GLY A 641 -37.71 -4.13 31.26
N MET A 642 -38.90 -4.34 30.68
CA MET A 642 -40.14 -4.58 31.42
C MET A 642 -40.56 -6.05 31.37
N GLU A 643 -40.39 -6.71 30.22
CA GLU A 643 -40.82 -8.09 30.02
C GLU A 643 -39.79 -8.89 29.21
N SER A 644 -39.62 -10.17 29.57
CA SER A 644 -38.75 -11.08 28.83
C SER A 644 -39.42 -11.56 27.54
N CYS A 645 -38.61 -11.84 26.51
CA CYS A 645 -39.11 -12.36 25.24
C CYS A 645 -39.69 -13.77 25.43
N GLN A 646 -41.02 -13.90 25.34
CA GLN A 646 -41.72 -15.19 25.44
C GLN A 646 -41.37 -16.14 24.28
N ASN A 647 -40.93 -15.59 23.14
CA ASN A 647 -40.49 -16.35 21.97
C ASN A 647 -39.00 -16.71 22.01
N HIS A 648 -38.26 -16.34 23.07
CA HIS A 648 -36.83 -16.63 23.23
C HIS A 648 -35.99 -16.29 21.97
N ASN A 649 -36.24 -15.14 21.36
CA ASN A 649 -35.63 -14.65 20.11
C ASN A 649 -35.97 -15.45 18.84
N ALA A 650 -36.89 -16.41 18.91
CA ALA A 650 -37.39 -17.14 17.75
C ALA A 650 -38.63 -16.44 17.17
N CYS A 651 -38.42 -15.28 16.55
CA CYS A 651 -39.48 -14.38 16.08
C CYS A 651 -40.44 -15.01 15.06
N PHE A 652 -40.01 -16.05 14.35
CA PHE A 652 -40.80 -16.81 13.37
C PHE A 652 -41.28 -18.16 13.89
N ASN A 653 -41.06 -18.49 15.16
CA ASN A 653 -41.45 -19.77 15.75
C ASN A 653 -42.55 -19.57 16.81
N SER A 654 -43.60 -18.83 16.49
CA SER A 654 -44.75 -18.65 17.38
C SER A 654 -45.92 -19.54 16.93
N PRO A 655 -46.69 -20.14 17.87
CA PRO A 655 -47.88 -20.94 17.55
C PRO A 655 -48.97 -20.15 16.81
N GLU A 656 -48.97 -18.83 16.97
CA GLU A 656 -49.94 -17.90 16.37
C GLU A 656 -49.42 -17.23 15.09
N GLY A 657 -48.31 -17.73 14.51
CA GLY A 657 -47.70 -17.17 13.32
C GLY A 657 -46.42 -16.38 13.60
N VAL A 658 -46.26 -15.23 12.94
CA VAL A 658 -45.14 -14.31 13.19
C VAL A 658 -45.32 -13.61 14.54
N CYS A 659 -44.23 -13.38 15.27
CA CYS A 659 -44.24 -12.65 16.54
C CYS A 659 -44.97 -11.30 16.43
N LYS A 660 -45.93 -11.05 17.33
CA LYS A 660 -46.72 -9.80 17.36
C LYS A 660 -45.88 -8.54 17.54
N SER A 661 -44.76 -8.66 18.25
CA SER A 661 -43.84 -7.55 18.49
C SER A 661 -42.85 -7.34 17.33
N LEU A 662 -42.88 -8.17 16.28
CA LEU A 662 -42.01 -8.01 15.11
C LEU A 662 -42.68 -7.11 14.07
N CYS A 663 -41.93 -6.13 13.57
CA CYS A 663 -42.28 -5.32 12.43
C CYS A 663 -41.25 -5.54 11.33
N LEU A 664 -41.71 -5.92 10.15
CA LEU A 664 -40.88 -6.23 8.99
C LEU A 664 -41.02 -5.12 7.95
N ASP A 665 -39.91 -4.58 7.49
CA ASP A 665 -39.87 -3.68 6.34
C ASP A 665 -39.76 -4.52 5.06
N LEU A 666 -40.80 -4.54 4.23
CA LEU A 666 -40.79 -5.26 2.95
C LEU A 666 -40.06 -4.48 1.85
N ASN A 667 -39.50 -3.32 2.12
CA ASN A 667 -38.64 -2.60 1.19
C ASN A 667 -37.17 -2.61 1.61
N ASP A 668 -36.86 -3.02 2.85
CA ASP A 668 -35.48 -3.20 3.29
C ASP A 668 -34.88 -4.48 2.69
N PRO A 669 -33.91 -4.37 1.74
CA PRO A 669 -33.33 -5.55 1.09
C PRO A 669 -32.62 -6.48 2.07
N GLU A 670 -32.10 -5.93 3.17
CA GLU A 670 -31.35 -6.68 4.18
C GLU A 670 -32.29 -7.50 5.07
N THR A 671 -33.41 -6.90 5.54
CA THR A 671 -34.48 -7.63 6.22
C THR A 671 -35.00 -8.77 5.35
N LYS A 672 -35.25 -8.53 4.06
CA LYS A 672 -35.66 -9.61 3.13
C LYS A 672 -34.63 -10.72 3.08
N LYS A 673 -33.37 -10.38 2.87
CA LYS A 673 -32.30 -11.35 2.72
C LYS A 673 -32.14 -12.21 3.98
N GLU A 674 -32.17 -11.61 5.15
CA GLU A 674 -32.08 -12.35 6.42
C GLU A 674 -33.27 -13.29 6.60
N VAL A 675 -34.48 -12.84 6.28
CA VAL A 675 -35.69 -13.68 6.32
C VAL A 675 -35.61 -14.84 5.32
N VAL A 676 -35.11 -14.60 4.10
CA VAL A 676 -34.85 -15.64 3.10
C VAL A 676 -33.78 -16.62 3.58
N GLN A 677 -32.72 -16.13 4.23
CA GLN A 677 -31.66 -16.97 4.80
C GLN A 677 -32.22 -17.87 5.91
N LEU A 678 -33.03 -17.32 6.83
CA LEU A 678 -33.71 -18.08 7.88
C LEU A 678 -34.63 -19.16 7.29
N HIS A 679 -35.34 -18.86 6.19
CA HIS A 679 -36.15 -19.84 5.47
C HIS A 679 -35.29 -20.97 4.86
N LYS A 680 -34.19 -20.63 4.18
CA LYS A 680 -33.26 -21.61 3.59
C LYS A 680 -32.61 -22.50 4.65
N GLU A 681 -32.22 -21.93 5.78
CA GLU A 681 -31.66 -22.67 6.92
C GLU A 681 -32.69 -23.62 7.52
N ALA A 682 -33.93 -23.16 7.72
CA ALA A 682 -35.02 -24.00 8.20
C ALA A 682 -35.33 -25.14 7.22
N ALA A 683 -35.42 -24.84 5.92
CA ALA A 683 -35.64 -25.84 4.88
C ALA A 683 -34.50 -26.88 4.82
N SER A 684 -33.26 -26.44 4.96
CA SER A 684 -32.08 -27.31 4.98
C SER A 684 -32.06 -28.19 6.23
N ALA A 685 -32.38 -27.63 7.40
CA ALA A 685 -32.44 -28.37 8.65
C ALA A 685 -33.49 -29.50 8.61
N LEU A 686 -34.66 -29.24 8.01
CA LEU A 686 -35.73 -30.23 7.84
C LEU A 686 -35.33 -31.46 7.00
N LEU A 687 -34.30 -31.36 6.14
CA LEU A 687 -33.80 -32.50 5.36
C LEU A 687 -33.03 -33.52 6.20
N TYR A 688 -32.40 -33.07 7.29
CA TYR A 688 -31.52 -33.90 8.11
C TYR A 688 -32.12 -34.24 9.48
N ILE A 689 -33.12 -33.49 9.94
CA ILE A 689 -33.75 -33.68 11.25
C ILE A 689 -34.97 -34.61 11.08
N PRO A 690 -35.02 -35.76 11.80
CA PRO A 690 -36.15 -36.67 11.75
C PRO A 690 -37.47 -36.01 12.18
N GLU A 691 -38.58 -36.35 11.54
CA GLU A 691 -39.93 -35.82 11.85
C GLU A 691 -40.35 -35.99 13.31
N THR A 692 -39.80 -36.99 14.00
CA THR A 692 -40.06 -37.27 15.43
C THR A 692 -39.31 -36.34 16.40
N SER A 693 -38.37 -35.54 15.92
CA SER A 693 -37.62 -34.60 16.75
C SER A 693 -38.43 -33.32 17.00
N PRO A 694 -38.47 -32.80 18.25
CA PRO A 694 -39.04 -31.47 18.53
C PRO A 694 -38.40 -30.34 17.71
N GLN A 695 -37.15 -30.53 17.26
CA GLN A 695 -36.45 -29.59 16.38
C GLN A 695 -37.06 -29.57 14.97
N HIS A 696 -37.66 -30.66 14.51
CA HIS A 696 -38.35 -30.71 13.22
C HIS A 696 -39.57 -29.77 13.24
N SER A 697 -40.40 -29.86 14.28
CA SER A 697 -41.55 -28.96 14.47
C SER A 697 -41.13 -27.48 14.58
N HIS A 698 -40.00 -27.21 15.23
CA HIS A 698 -39.43 -25.86 15.33
C HIS A 698 -39.09 -25.27 13.95
N TYR A 699 -38.28 -25.97 13.14
CA TYR A 699 -37.92 -25.48 11.81
C TYR A 699 -39.10 -25.48 10.83
N GLN A 700 -40.06 -26.39 11.00
CA GLN A 700 -41.29 -26.41 10.20
C GLN A 700 -42.14 -25.16 10.45
N SER A 701 -42.30 -24.77 11.72
CA SER A 701 -43.00 -23.54 12.12
C SER A 701 -42.32 -22.30 11.56
N ILE A 702 -40.99 -22.20 11.66
CA ILE A 702 -40.22 -21.08 11.07
C ILE A 702 -40.47 -20.98 9.57
N LYS A 703 -40.35 -22.09 8.85
CA LYS A 703 -40.55 -22.12 7.39
C LYS A 703 -41.95 -21.64 7.00
N GLN A 704 -43.00 -22.20 7.62
CA GLN A 704 -44.40 -21.86 7.34
C GLN A 704 -44.72 -20.39 7.67
N ASN A 705 -44.23 -19.90 8.82
CA ASN A 705 -44.50 -18.54 9.25
C ASN A 705 -43.80 -17.51 8.36
N ILE A 706 -42.58 -17.80 7.88
CA ILE A 706 -41.91 -16.95 6.89
C ILE A 706 -42.68 -16.95 5.57
N GLU A 707 -43.14 -18.11 5.08
CA GLU A 707 -43.96 -18.20 3.86
C GLU A 707 -45.24 -17.35 3.96
N SER A 708 -45.84 -17.25 5.15
CA SER A 708 -47.04 -16.44 5.37
C SER A 708 -46.82 -14.92 5.30
N THR A 709 -45.58 -14.44 5.42
CA THR A 709 -45.27 -12.99 5.38
C THR A 709 -45.34 -12.37 3.99
N GLY A 710 -45.35 -13.18 2.93
CA GLY A 710 -45.26 -12.69 1.55
C GLY A 710 -43.89 -12.13 1.14
N VAL A 711 -42.89 -12.13 2.04
CA VAL A 711 -41.50 -11.71 1.74
C VAL A 711 -40.90 -12.50 0.57
N LEU A 712 -41.29 -13.76 0.42
CA LEU A 712 -40.83 -14.66 -0.64
C LEU A 712 -41.54 -14.45 -2.00
N ASN A 713 -42.62 -13.67 -2.05
CA ASN A 713 -43.42 -13.47 -3.27
C ASN A 713 -42.84 -12.40 -4.22
N HIS A 714 -41.72 -11.78 -3.85
CA HIS A 714 -41.08 -10.67 -4.56
C HIS A 714 -39.70 -11.02 -5.14
N GLU A 715 -39.36 -12.31 -5.30
CA GLU A 715 -38.17 -12.76 -6.06
C GLU A 715 -38.35 -12.64 -7.57
#